data_AF-Q55F12-F1
#
_entry.id   AF-Q55F12-F1
#
_cell.length_a   1.000
_cell.length_b   1.000
_cell.length_c   1.000
_cell.angle_alpha   90.00
_cell.angle_beta   90.00
_cell.angle_gamma   90.00
#
_symmetry.space_group_name_H-M   'P 1'
#
loop_
_entity.id
_entity.type
_entity.pdbx_description
1 polymer ?
#
loop_
_entity_poly.entity_id
_entity_poly.type
_entity_poly.pdbx_seq_one_letter_code
_entity_poly.pdbx_strand_id
1 'polypeptide(L)'
;MNFSVEEKTLLGLGLFNILLLLIFIIHFSIIYNLSKKRVKTYVNNGPNINPTSTDDEYGIELTDNTKKNQIPVNNNNNNNNNNNNNNNNNNNNNNNNNIINNVNENYNSSKNIRKLFRYIEFKNRRNYMGLMSECIASLTIFELLILVLVMFDKLHIAAGIVLMLFGFILFWTIWVVPIDDDKFLKSTFKIENGFKRFIKRQSFKFKIGNLKKNQRYWYCLIPALTAILLVTILLEGTCEDQLSFIDSRIMRKYMNPTCATSGEPCLIYLTLNQQPSTSIIANFHTSSRKGDPEPNPICLYDTTPMGNNTSGYRYIAYGNYYKMPLEVIRYVNWVHIEGLQPKTSYYFTCGTWKNGFSHERKFKTQSDNPKDGYSFVVGGDVDITADAATLLKTSALKNPDFAMIGGDLAYDHAQYTCYRIVDKWLNNWQYKMISATGYTIPLIASIGNHEVIGDYDAPSHRIPFFKRYFPQMTKREDPGDGNNVDDRKTYNTINIGGPNGTVIFNLDSGHHSSLSEQAIWMNQQLSSSPSSSSSMNFNSTQLRFSIYHVPMYPTIREYSNPKSTAIRDNWLSTFDKFKFNIAFENHDHAYKRTLPLFNNTVINGTNSGGGGQSSTLYIGDGSAGTGIRPLPSSSLKWYQAFSKSTHYITLINVIPTNRTITFNSFDTNNSTFDSGYITY
;
A
#
# COMPACT_ATOMS: atom_id res chain seq x y z
N MET A 1 3.80 -9.37 14.85
CA MET A 1 4.04 -8.86 13.48
C MET A 1 3.63 -7.40 13.48
N ASN A 2 4.56 -6.46 13.33
CA ASN A 2 4.21 -5.03 13.26
C ASN A 2 3.79 -4.74 11.82
N PHE A 3 2.52 -4.52 11.54
CA PHE A 3 2.03 -4.24 10.19
C PHE A 3 2.15 -2.72 9.88
N SER A 4 2.14 -2.30 8.60
CA SER A 4 1.92 -0.87 8.24
C SER A 4 0.58 -0.37 8.81
N VAL A 5 0.28 0.94 8.81
CA VAL A 5 -1.03 1.42 9.32
C VAL A 5 -2.18 0.80 8.52
N GLU A 6 -1.99 0.64 7.22
CA GLU A 6 -2.93 0.02 6.28
C GLU A 6 -3.04 -1.48 6.52
N GLU A 7 -1.90 -2.18 6.61
CA GLU A 7 -1.87 -3.60 6.95
C GLU A 7 -2.44 -3.85 8.36
N LYS A 8 -2.26 -2.93 9.33
CA LYS A 8 -2.87 -2.98 10.68
C LYS A 8 -4.36 -2.74 10.63
N THR A 9 -4.83 -1.86 9.75
CA THR A 9 -6.26 -1.63 9.54
C THR A 9 -6.90 -2.89 8.95
N LEU A 10 -6.23 -3.51 7.98
CA LEU A 10 -6.64 -4.79 7.38
C LEU A 10 -6.53 -5.96 8.36
N LEU A 11 -5.51 -5.99 9.22
CA LEU A 11 -5.36 -7.00 10.27
C LEU A 11 -6.34 -6.77 11.41
N GLY A 12 -6.64 -5.51 11.73
CA GLY A 12 -7.64 -5.09 12.70
C GLY A 12 -9.03 -5.51 12.23
N LEU A 13 -9.33 -5.33 10.94
CA LEU A 13 -10.46 -5.96 10.28
C LEU A 13 -10.38 -7.48 10.44
N GLY A 14 -9.25 -8.12 10.15
CA GLY A 14 -9.02 -9.56 10.36
C GLY A 14 -9.26 -10.07 11.79
N LEU A 15 -8.86 -9.33 12.83
CA LEU A 15 -9.07 -9.68 14.24
C LEU A 15 -10.51 -9.43 14.67
N PHE A 16 -11.09 -8.30 14.25
CA PHE A 16 -12.52 -8.03 14.39
C PHE A 16 -13.34 -9.14 13.71
N ASN A 17 -12.86 -9.67 12.59
CA ASN A 17 -13.46 -10.79 11.88
C ASN A 17 -13.35 -12.11 12.66
N ILE A 18 -12.22 -12.40 13.30
CA ILE A 18 -12.09 -13.57 14.21
C ILE A 18 -13.04 -13.42 15.40
N LEU A 19 -13.17 -12.21 15.96
CA LEU A 19 -14.11 -11.92 17.03
C LEU A 19 -15.56 -12.11 16.58
N LEU A 20 -15.94 -11.62 15.40
CA LEU A 20 -17.26 -11.85 14.81
C LEU A 20 -17.53 -13.34 14.59
N LEU A 21 -16.53 -14.10 14.13
CA LEU A 21 -16.62 -15.55 13.97
C LEU A 21 -16.77 -16.27 15.33
N LEU A 22 -16.10 -15.82 16.38
CA LEU A 22 -16.25 -16.36 17.73
C LEU A 22 -17.63 -16.04 18.33
N ILE A 23 -18.08 -14.80 18.19
CA ILE A 23 -19.44 -14.39 18.57
C ILE A 23 -20.47 -15.25 17.81
N PHE A 24 -20.23 -15.52 16.53
CA PHE A 24 -21.04 -16.43 15.72
C PHE A 24 -21.02 -17.87 16.27
N ILE A 25 -19.85 -18.44 16.61
CA ILE A 25 -19.77 -19.80 17.19
C ILE A 25 -20.57 -19.85 18.50
N ILE A 26 -20.46 -18.81 19.34
CA ILE A 26 -21.21 -18.70 20.59
C ILE A 26 -22.71 -18.58 20.32
N HIS A 27 -23.12 -17.69 19.42
CA HIS A 27 -24.53 -17.44 19.10
C HIS A 27 -25.18 -18.68 18.46
N PHE A 28 -24.49 -19.33 17.52
CA PHE A 28 -24.90 -20.60 16.94
C PHE A 28 -25.00 -21.68 18.01
N SER A 29 -24.02 -21.80 18.91
CA SER A 29 -24.05 -22.77 20.00
C SER A 29 -25.19 -22.51 20.97
N ILE A 30 -25.50 -21.24 21.29
CA ILE A 30 -26.66 -20.86 22.11
C ILE A 30 -27.95 -21.24 21.40
N ILE A 31 -28.14 -20.83 20.14
CA ILE A 31 -29.35 -21.15 19.35
C ILE A 31 -29.52 -22.66 19.22
N TYR A 32 -28.43 -23.38 18.94
CA TYR A 32 -28.40 -24.84 18.84
C TYR A 32 -28.74 -25.52 20.17
N ASN A 33 -28.20 -25.05 21.29
CA ASN A 33 -28.49 -25.62 22.61
C ASN A 33 -29.91 -25.29 23.07
N LEU A 34 -30.41 -24.08 22.80
CA LEU A 34 -31.80 -23.69 23.06
C LEU A 34 -32.77 -24.50 22.21
N SER A 35 -32.45 -24.74 20.93
CA SER A 35 -33.27 -25.58 20.05
C SER A 35 -33.25 -27.05 20.52
N LYS A 36 -32.07 -27.60 20.85
CA LYS A 36 -31.90 -28.95 21.39
C LYS A 36 -32.69 -29.16 22.68
N LYS A 37 -32.63 -28.22 23.63
CA LYS A 37 -33.37 -28.29 24.90
C LYS A 37 -34.89 -28.28 24.66
N ARG A 38 -35.39 -27.41 23.77
CA ARG A 38 -36.82 -27.34 23.43
C ARG A 38 -37.33 -28.54 22.64
N VAL A 39 -36.54 -29.10 21.73
CA VAL A 39 -36.91 -30.34 21.02
C VAL A 39 -37.03 -31.49 22.01
N LYS A 40 -36.12 -31.61 22.99
CA LYS A 40 -36.28 -32.59 24.07
C LYS A 40 -37.58 -32.38 24.86
N THR A 41 -37.94 -31.15 25.20
CA THR A 41 -39.22 -30.86 25.87
C THR A 41 -40.44 -31.24 25.02
N TYR A 42 -40.40 -30.98 23.71
CA TYR A 42 -41.51 -31.29 22.81
C TYR A 42 -41.63 -32.78 22.48
N VAL A 43 -40.50 -33.50 22.45
CA VAL A 43 -40.50 -34.97 22.29
C VAL A 43 -41.00 -35.65 23.57
N ASN A 44 -40.61 -35.13 24.75
CA ASN A 44 -41.03 -35.71 26.02
C ASN A 44 -42.48 -35.34 26.41
N ASN A 45 -42.99 -34.19 25.96
CA ASN A 45 -44.36 -33.73 26.28
C ASN A 45 -45.25 -33.62 25.02
N GLY A 46 -44.89 -34.31 23.93
CA GLY A 46 -45.64 -34.29 22.67
C GLY A 46 -47.07 -34.82 22.88
N PRO A 47 -48.09 -34.16 22.31
CA PRO A 47 -49.47 -34.35 22.74
C PRO A 47 -50.01 -35.73 22.32
N ASN A 48 -50.60 -36.45 23.28
CA ASN A 48 -51.59 -37.50 23.02
C ASN A 48 -52.80 -36.83 22.37
N ILE A 49 -52.83 -36.78 21.03
CA ILE A 49 -53.94 -36.16 20.29
C ILE A 49 -55.11 -37.15 20.29
N ASN A 50 -56.04 -36.94 21.22
CA ASN A 50 -57.39 -37.49 21.19
C ASN A 50 -58.24 -36.55 20.30
N PRO A 51 -58.88 -37.06 19.21
CA PRO A 51 -59.48 -36.22 18.19
C PRO A 51 -60.92 -35.85 18.54
N THR A 52 -61.14 -34.77 19.31
CA THR A 52 -62.45 -34.11 19.39
C THR A 52 -62.30 -32.65 19.79
N SER A 53 -62.25 -31.73 18.82
CA SER A 53 -62.83 -30.39 18.90
C SER A 53 -62.51 -29.61 17.62
N THR A 54 -63.57 -29.32 16.88
CA THR A 54 -63.65 -28.44 15.72
C THR A 54 -63.45 -26.98 16.16
N ASP A 55 -62.43 -26.30 15.64
CA ASP A 55 -62.39 -24.84 15.57
C ASP A 55 -62.03 -24.45 14.13
N ASP A 56 -63.05 -23.96 13.44
CA ASP A 56 -63.01 -23.41 12.09
C ASP A 56 -62.43 -21.99 12.13
N GLU A 57 -61.21 -21.81 11.65
CA GLU A 57 -60.76 -20.51 11.14
C GLU A 57 -59.73 -20.74 10.02
N TYR A 58 -59.77 -19.91 8.98
CA TYR A 58 -59.02 -19.96 7.70
C TYR A 58 -59.71 -20.67 6.51
N GLY A 59 -60.73 -19.98 5.99
CA GLY A 59 -61.18 -20.13 4.62
C GLY A 59 -60.13 -19.65 3.61
N ILE A 60 -59.85 -20.48 2.61
CA ILE A 60 -59.10 -20.09 1.40
C ILE A 60 -59.88 -20.65 0.21
N GLU A 61 -60.46 -19.75 -0.58
CA GLU A 61 -61.13 -20.01 -1.86
C GLU A 61 -60.22 -20.76 -2.83
N LEU A 62 -60.75 -21.84 -3.40
CA LEU A 62 -60.16 -22.60 -4.50
C LEU A 62 -60.77 -22.08 -5.81
N THR A 63 -59.96 -21.40 -6.63
CA THR A 63 -60.34 -20.99 -7.98
C THR A 63 -60.22 -22.17 -8.95
N ASP A 64 -61.37 -22.69 -9.35
CA ASP A 64 -61.54 -23.81 -10.27
C ASP A 64 -61.42 -23.34 -11.73
N ASN A 65 -60.41 -23.84 -12.44
CA ASN A 65 -60.08 -23.44 -13.82
C ASN A 65 -60.30 -24.63 -14.77
N THR A 66 -61.56 -24.98 -15.06
CA THR A 66 -61.90 -25.90 -16.17
C THR A 66 -63.16 -25.43 -16.93
N LYS A 67 -62.92 -24.69 -18.01
CA LYS A 67 -63.82 -24.33 -19.12
C LYS A 67 -62.94 -24.52 -20.38
N LYS A 68 -63.30 -25.17 -21.49
CA LYS A 68 -64.53 -25.50 -22.20
C LYS A 68 -64.20 -26.65 -23.16
N ASN A 69 -65.12 -27.58 -23.38
CA ASN A 69 -65.44 -28.15 -24.70
C ASN A 69 -66.77 -28.92 -24.59
N GLN A 70 -67.85 -28.25 -24.99
CA GLN A 70 -69.17 -28.82 -25.25
C GLN A 70 -69.37 -28.86 -26.76
N ILE A 71 -69.78 -30.00 -27.33
CA ILE A 71 -70.85 -30.11 -28.35
C ILE A 71 -71.52 -31.50 -28.18
N PRO A 72 -72.87 -31.64 -28.21
CA PRO A 72 -73.59 -32.84 -27.76
C PRO A 72 -74.31 -33.64 -28.88
N VAL A 73 -74.50 -34.94 -28.57
CA VAL A 73 -75.71 -35.79 -28.72
C VAL A 73 -76.39 -35.93 -30.09
N ASN A 74 -76.49 -37.19 -30.55
CA ASN A 74 -77.68 -37.65 -31.24
C ASN A 74 -78.09 -39.06 -30.76
N ASN A 75 -79.35 -39.17 -30.35
CA ASN A 75 -80.06 -40.34 -29.83
C ASN A 75 -80.79 -41.07 -30.96
N ASN A 76 -81.01 -42.38 -30.81
CA ASN A 76 -82.27 -43.10 -31.09
C ASN A 76 -82.05 -44.58 -30.72
N ASN A 77 -82.71 -45.12 -29.68
CA ASN A 77 -84.07 -45.69 -29.68
C ASN A 77 -84.19 -46.86 -30.69
N ASN A 78 -84.67 -48.06 -30.38
CA ASN A 78 -85.58 -48.52 -29.33
C ASN A 78 -85.73 -50.04 -29.45
N ASN A 79 -86.25 -50.67 -28.37
CA ASN A 79 -87.10 -51.87 -28.37
C ASN A 79 -86.46 -53.23 -28.68
N ASN A 80 -86.85 -54.34 -28.06
CA ASN A 80 -87.57 -54.67 -26.83
C ASN A 80 -87.55 -56.21 -26.76
N ASN A 81 -87.80 -56.74 -25.56
CA ASN A 81 -88.34 -58.07 -25.28
C ASN A 81 -87.42 -59.31 -25.24
N ASN A 82 -87.26 -59.77 -23.99
CA ASN A 82 -87.67 -61.09 -23.49
C ASN A 82 -87.16 -62.32 -24.23
N ASN A 83 -86.36 -63.15 -23.55
CA ASN A 83 -86.88 -64.12 -22.56
C ASN A 83 -85.73 -64.93 -21.94
N ASN A 84 -85.92 -65.32 -20.67
CA ASN A 84 -85.47 -66.53 -19.96
C ASN A 84 -84.57 -67.51 -20.76
N ASN A 85 -83.49 -68.07 -20.21
CA ASN A 85 -83.46 -68.82 -18.95
C ASN A 85 -82.00 -69.24 -18.62
N ASN A 86 -81.68 -69.33 -17.32
CA ASN A 86 -80.65 -70.13 -16.65
C ASN A 86 -79.52 -70.78 -17.49
N ASN A 87 -78.25 -70.40 -17.20
CA ASN A 87 -77.36 -71.27 -16.41
C ASN A 87 -76.01 -70.61 -16.05
N ASN A 88 -75.54 -70.97 -14.86
CA ASN A 88 -74.27 -70.64 -14.22
C ASN A 88 -73.03 -70.56 -15.14
N ASN A 89 -72.28 -69.45 -15.06
CA ASN A 89 -70.90 -69.42 -14.52
C ASN A 89 -70.25 -68.04 -14.66
N ASN A 90 -69.36 -67.75 -13.69
CA ASN A 90 -68.29 -66.74 -13.69
C ASN A 90 -68.57 -65.30 -13.20
N ASN A 91 -68.13 -65.10 -11.95
CA ASN A 91 -67.12 -64.15 -11.48
C ASN A 91 -67.39 -62.64 -11.49
N ASN A 92 -67.29 -62.11 -10.26
CA ASN A 92 -66.65 -60.85 -9.86
C ASN A 92 -67.22 -59.54 -10.40
N ASN A 93 -67.92 -58.81 -9.53
CA ASN A 93 -67.54 -57.46 -9.12
C ASN A 93 -68.62 -56.88 -8.20
N ASN A 94 -68.39 -56.87 -6.89
CA ASN A 94 -69.10 -55.97 -5.97
C ASN A 94 -68.33 -55.87 -4.65
N ASN A 95 -67.38 -54.94 -4.58
CA ASN A 95 -66.86 -54.37 -3.33
C ASN A 95 -66.00 -53.15 -3.68
N ASN A 96 -66.60 -51.98 -3.90
CA ASN A 96 -65.82 -50.77 -4.17
C ASN A 96 -66.32 -49.46 -3.52
N ASN A 97 -67.26 -49.52 -2.55
CA ASN A 97 -67.79 -48.27 -1.94
C ASN A 97 -67.25 -47.92 -0.54
N ASN A 98 -66.22 -48.59 -0.01
CA ASN A 98 -65.64 -48.25 1.31
C ASN A 98 -64.24 -47.62 1.29
N ILE A 99 -63.70 -47.20 0.13
CA ILE A 99 -62.34 -46.63 0.04
C ILE A 99 -62.31 -45.10 0.07
N ILE A 100 -63.44 -44.41 -0.14
CA ILE A 100 -63.43 -42.95 -0.34
C ILE A 100 -63.23 -42.15 0.97
N ASN A 101 -63.62 -42.68 2.14
CA ASN A 101 -63.52 -41.92 3.40
C ASN A 101 -62.11 -41.89 4.02
N ASN A 102 -61.20 -42.81 3.66
CA ASN A 102 -59.85 -42.86 4.23
C ASN A 102 -58.81 -41.97 3.52
N VAL A 103 -59.17 -41.34 2.40
CA VAL A 103 -58.22 -40.52 1.63
C VAL A 103 -58.11 -39.10 2.19
N ASN A 104 -59.18 -38.56 2.81
CA ASN A 104 -59.20 -37.18 3.26
C ASN A 104 -58.39 -36.92 4.54
N GLU A 105 -58.35 -37.85 5.50
CA GLU A 105 -57.52 -37.67 6.72
C GLU A 105 -56.01 -37.70 6.41
N ASN A 106 -55.59 -38.58 5.49
CA ASN A 106 -54.18 -38.68 5.10
C ASN A 106 -53.67 -37.44 4.35
N TYR A 107 -54.55 -36.75 3.60
CA TYR A 107 -54.14 -35.57 2.83
C TYR A 107 -53.84 -34.37 3.76
N ASN A 108 -54.70 -34.12 4.76
CA ASN A 108 -54.52 -33.04 5.73
C ASN A 108 -53.33 -33.27 6.66
N SER A 109 -53.13 -34.51 7.10
CA SER A 109 -51.92 -34.89 7.85
C SER A 109 -50.65 -34.58 7.03
N SER A 110 -50.62 -34.94 5.74
CA SER A 110 -49.45 -34.66 4.89
C SER A 110 -49.14 -33.17 4.72
N LYS A 111 -50.17 -32.30 4.66
CA LYS A 111 -50.00 -30.86 4.42
C LYS A 111 -49.51 -30.12 5.67
N ASN A 112 -50.04 -30.47 6.84
CA ASN A 112 -49.56 -29.94 8.12
C ASN A 112 -48.17 -30.47 8.46
N ILE A 113 -47.88 -31.74 8.13
CA ILE A 113 -46.55 -32.33 8.22
C ILE A 113 -45.55 -31.63 7.28
N ARG A 114 -45.96 -31.25 6.05
CA ARG A 114 -45.12 -30.47 5.13
C ARG A 114 -44.77 -29.07 5.70
N LYS A 115 -45.70 -28.41 6.41
CA LYS A 115 -45.41 -27.14 7.12
C LYS A 115 -44.51 -27.37 8.32
N LEU A 116 -44.71 -28.45 9.07
CA LEU A 116 -43.92 -28.78 10.26
C LEU A 116 -42.46 -29.11 9.90
N PHE A 117 -42.21 -29.85 8.82
CA PHE A 117 -40.85 -30.28 8.47
C PHE A 117 -40.02 -29.28 7.67
N ARG A 118 -40.65 -28.32 6.97
CA ARG A 118 -39.91 -27.24 6.26
C ARG A 118 -39.10 -26.34 7.19
N TYR A 119 -39.17 -26.53 8.51
CA TYR A 119 -38.79 -25.49 9.46
C TYR A 119 -38.22 -25.98 10.80
N ILE A 120 -37.86 -27.27 10.93
CA ILE A 120 -37.39 -27.79 12.22
C ILE A 120 -35.90 -27.50 12.49
N GLU A 121 -35.07 -27.13 11.51
CA GLU A 121 -33.69 -26.71 11.84
C GLU A 121 -33.64 -25.24 12.33
N PHE A 122 -34.57 -24.40 11.86
CA PHE A 122 -34.79 -23.05 12.39
C PHE A 122 -36.27 -22.86 12.62
N LYS A 123 -36.70 -22.93 13.89
CA LYS A 123 -38.08 -22.67 14.34
C LYS A 123 -38.63 -21.31 13.86
N ASN A 124 -37.82 -20.43 13.27
CA ASN A 124 -38.24 -19.19 12.63
C ASN A 124 -37.40 -18.92 11.35
N ARG A 125 -38.05 -18.47 10.27
CA ARG A 125 -37.52 -18.07 8.97
C ARG A 125 -36.58 -16.92 9.21
N ARG A 126 -36.91 -16.08 10.18
CA ARG A 126 -36.04 -15.02 10.70
C ARG A 126 -34.72 -15.58 11.23
N ASN A 127 -34.71 -16.68 11.97
CA ASN A 127 -33.46 -17.26 12.50
C ASN A 127 -32.63 -17.92 11.40
N TYR A 128 -33.27 -18.62 10.44
CA TYR A 128 -32.56 -19.15 9.28
C TYR A 128 -31.96 -18.04 8.42
N MET A 129 -32.74 -16.99 8.14
CA MET A 129 -32.27 -15.84 7.38
C MET A 129 -31.14 -15.12 8.11
N GLY A 130 -31.26 -14.94 9.44
CA GLY A 130 -30.19 -14.39 10.27
C GLY A 130 -28.90 -15.19 10.15
N LEU A 131 -28.97 -16.51 10.34
CA LEU A 131 -27.77 -17.36 10.24
C LEU A 131 -27.19 -17.40 8.81
N MET A 132 -28.06 -17.43 7.79
CA MET A 132 -27.62 -17.37 6.39
C MET A 132 -26.88 -16.06 6.12
N SER A 133 -27.45 -14.93 6.54
CA SER A 133 -26.81 -13.60 6.41
C SER A 133 -25.46 -13.57 7.12
N GLU A 134 -25.35 -14.13 8.32
CA GLU A 134 -24.10 -14.22 9.08
C GLU A 134 -23.05 -15.11 8.38
N CYS A 135 -23.46 -16.24 7.80
CA CYS A 135 -22.56 -17.13 7.06
C CYS A 135 -22.09 -16.49 5.74
N ILE A 136 -22.97 -15.75 5.05
CA ILE A 136 -22.60 -14.96 3.87
C ILE A 136 -21.56 -13.91 4.26
N ALA A 137 -21.80 -13.15 5.33
CA ALA A 137 -20.85 -12.16 5.82
C ALA A 137 -19.48 -12.80 6.14
N SER A 138 -19.49 -13.93 6.85
CA SER A 138 -18.27 -14.67 7.19
C SER A 138 -17.50 -15.16 5.96
N LEU A 139 -18.21 -15.66 4.94
CA LEU A 139 -17.60 -16.04 3.67
C LEU A 139 -17.00 -14.82 2.97
N THR A 140 -17.78 -13.75 2.79
CA THR A 140 -17.29 -12.52 2.14
C THR A 140 -16.03 -12.00 2.82
N ILE A 141 -16.00 -12.00 4.15
CA ILE A 141 -14.84 -11.64 4.95
C ILE A 141 -13.64 -12.55 4.69
N PHE A 142 -13.84 -13.87 4.67
CA PHE A 142 -12.78 -14.83 4.37
C PHE A 142 -12.20 -14.59 2.97
N GLU A 143 -13.07 -14.46 1.97
CA GLU A 143 -12.68 -14.17 0.59
C GLU A 143 -11.88 -12.87 0.49
N LEU A 144 -12.34 -11.79 1.14
CA LEU A 144 -11.64 -10.50 1.16
C LEU A 144 -10.27 -10.61 1.84
N LEU A 145 -10.15 -11.37 2.93
CA LEU A 145 -8.87 -11.54 3.63
C LEU A 145 -7.85 -12.29 2.75
N ILE A 146 -8.26 -13.38 2.09
CA ILE A 146 -7.39 -14.09 1.16
C ILE A 146 -7.03 -13.22 -0.03
N LEU A 147 -8.00 -12.48 -0.58
CA LEU A 147 -7.78 -11.56 -1.68
C LEU A 147 -6.73 -10.50 -1.32
N VAL A 148 -6.82 -9.88 -0.13
CA VAL A 148 -5.83 -8.90 0.36
C VAL A 148 -4.43 -9.50 0.42
N LEU A 149 -4.30 -10.75 0.89
CA LEU A 149 -2.99 -11.41 0.92
C LEU A 149 -2.41 -11.63 -0.49
N VAL A 150 -3.26 -11.93 -1.48
CA VAL A 150 -2.83 -12.05 -2.89
C VAL A 150 -2.52 -10.67 -3.49
N MET A 151 -3.31 -9.65 -3.17
CA MET A 151 -3.10 -8.29 -3.66
C MET A 151 -1.72 -7.75 -3.29
N PHE A 152 -1.25 -8.01 -2.06
CA PHE A 152 0.01 -7.50 -1.54
C PHE A 152 1.15 -8.53 -1.53
N ASP A 153 1.09 -9.52 -2.43
CA ASP A 153 2.11 -10.57 -2.60
C ASP A 153 2.49 -11.33 -1.31
N LYS A 154 1.60 -11.36 -0.32
CA LYS A 154 1.78 -12.14 0.92
C LYS A 154 1.35 -13.60 0.75
N LEU A 155 0.56 -13.89 -0.28
CA LEU A 155 0.13 -15.22 -0.67
C LEU A 155 0.21 -15.36 -2.19
N HIS A 156 0.85 -16.43 -2.66
CA HIS A 156 0.92 -16.73 -4.09
C HIS A 156 -0.49 -16.91 -4.69
N ILE A 157 -0.73 -16.33 -5.87
CA ILE A 157 -2.06 -16.31 -6.51
C ILE A 157 -2.71 -17.70 -6.62
N ALA A 158 -1.95 -18.72 -7.03
CA ALA A 158 -2.47 -20.08 -7.15
C ALA A 158 -3.01 -20.63 -5.82
N ALA A 159 -2.33 -20.35 -4.70
CA ALA A 159 -2.78 -20.75 -3.38
C ALA A 159 -4.03 -19.96 -2.95
N GLY A 160 -4.04 -18.65 -3.23
CA GLY A 160 -5.21 -17.79 -2.98
C GLY A 160 -6.45 -18.28 -3.72
N ILE A 161 -6.35 -18.52 -5.02
CA ILE A 161 -7.45 -19.04 -5.86
C ILE A 161 -7.96 -20.38 -5.29
N VAL A 162 -7.08 -21.33 -4.96
CA VAL A 162 -7.49 -22.63 -4.43
C VAL A 162 -8.26 -22.47 -3.11
N LEU A 163 -7.77 -21.63 -2.19
CA LEU A 163 -8.41 -21.37 -0.89
C LEU A 163 -9.78 -20.70 -1.06
N MET A 164 -9.87 -19.68 -1.89
CA MET A 164 -11.10 -18.94 -2.19
C MET A 164 -12.15 -19.84 -2.85
N LEU A 165 -11.78 -20.55 -3.93
CA LEU A 165 -12.69 -21.49 -4.60
C LEU A 165 -13.17 -22.60 -3.65
N PHE A 166 -12.28 -23.15 -2.82
CA PHE A 166 -12.65 -24.17 -1.85
C PHE A 166 -13.62 -23.62 -0.78
N GLY A 167 -13.33 -22.45 -0.21
CA GLY A 167 -14.19 -21.76 0.75
C GLY A 167 -15.58 -21.50 0.19
N PHE A 168 -15.65 -20.96 -1.03
CA PHE A 168 -16.91 -20.68 -1.72
C PHE A 168 -17.71 -21.95 -2.07
N ILE A 169 -17.07 -23.00 -2.60
CA ILE A 169 -17.74 -24.27 -2.90
C ILE A 169 -18.30 -24.90 -1.61
N LEU A 170 -17.53 -24.87 -0.52
CA LEU A 170 -17.99 -25.39 0.76
C LEU A 170 -19.22 -24.61 1.26
N PHE A 171 -19.19 -23.28 1.22
CA PHE A 171 -20.33 -22.45 1.57
C PHE A 171 -21.56 -22.77 0.69
N TRP A 172 -21.37 -22.80 -0.63
CA TRP A 172 -22.43 -23.01 -1.61
C TRP A 172 -23.13 -24.36 -1.41
N THR A 173 -22.35 -25.41 -1.21
CA THR A 173 -22.85 -26.78 -1.02
C THR A 173 -23.56 -26.95 0.31
N ILE A 174 -23.14 -26.25 1.36
CA ILE A 174 -23.81 -26.30 2.68
C ILE A 174 -25.13 -25.55 2.64
N TRP A 175 -25.12 -24.29 2.21
CA TRP A 175 -26.19 -23.33 2.46
C TRP A 175 -27.13 -23.09 1.28
N VAL A 176 -26.61 -23.10 0.04
CA VAL A 176 -27.38 -22.68 -1.14
C VAL A 176 -28.11 -23.84 -1.80
N VAL A 177 -27.47 -24.99 -1.95
CA VAL A 177 -28.08 -26.16 -2.62
C VAL A 177 -29.10 -26.84 -1.68
N PRO A 178 -30.41 -26.86 -2.01
CA PRO A 178 -31.43 -27.46 -1.14
C PRO A 178 -31.44 -28.99 -1.23
N ILE A 179 -32.07 -29.62 -0.23
CA ILE A 179 -32.36 -31.06 -0.20
C ILE A 179 -33.87 -31.25 -0.36
N ASP A 180 -34.31 -31.59 -1.56
CA ASP A 180 -35.74 -31.70 -1.91
C ASP A 180 -36.29 -33.13 -1.84
N ASP A 181 -35.80 -33.94 -0.89
CA ASP A 181 -36.27 -35.32 -0.65
C ASP A 181 -36.65 -35.51 0.82
N ASP A 182 -37.96 -35.45 1.08
CA ASP A 182 -38.54 -35.60 2.42
C ASP A 182 -38.22 -36.97 3.06
N LYS A 183 -38.21 -38.05 2.27
CA LYS A 183 -37.89 -39.39 2.79
C LYS A 183 -36.43 -39.43 3.23
N PHE A 184 -35.54 -38.88 2.40
CA PHE A 184 -34.12 -38.77 2.73
C PHE A 184 -33.90 -37.90 3.98
N LEU A 185 -34.54 -36.72 4.05
CA LEU A 185 -34.48 -35.84 5.22
C LEU A 185 -34.87 -36.59 6.50
N LYS A 186 -36.05 -37.25 6.51
CA LYS A 186 -36.50 -38.09 7.65
C LYS A 186 -35.47 -39.15 8.03
N SER A 187 -34.88 -39.84 7.06
CA SER A 187 -33.86 -40.86 7.31
C SER A 187 -32.57 -40.29 7.92
N THR A 188 -32.18 -39.08 7.54
CA THR A 188 -30.97 -38.44 8.08
C THR A 188 -31.18 -37.89 9.49
N PHE A 189 -32.40 -37.50 9.87
CA PHE A 189 -32.70 -37.07 11.23
C PHE A 189 -32.52 -38.17 12.28
N LYS A 190 -32.69 -39.44 11.89
CA LYS A 190 -32.44 -40.59 12.78
C LYS A 190 -30.95 -40.82 13.10
N ILE A 191 -30.04 -40.13 12.40
CA ILE A 191 -28.60 -40.23 12.67
C ILE A 191 -28.25 -39.29 13.82
N GLU A 192 -27.89 -39.86 14.97
CA GLU A 192 -27.53 -39.11 16.18
C GLU A 192 -26.21 -38.34 16.01
N ASN A 193 -25.21 -38.96 15.39
CA ASN A 193 -23.93 -38.32 15.15
C ASN A 193 -24.08 -37.23 14.07
N GLY A 194 -23.95 -35.96 14.51
CA GLY A 194 -24.10 -34.79 13.66
C GLY A 194 -23.14 -34.78 12.46
N PHE A 195 -21.91 -35.25 12.63
CA PHE A 195 -20.93 -35.32 11.55
C PHE A 195 -21.31 -36.38 10.50
N LYS A 196 -21.69 -37.59 10.93
CA LYS A 196 -22.18 -38.62 10.00
C LYS A 196 -23.43 -38.16 9.24
N ARG A 197 -24.33 -37.45 9.93
CA ARG A 197 -25.53 -36.85 9.34
C ARG A 197 -25.16 -35.80 8.28
N PHE A 198 -24.20 -34.93 8.59
CA PHE A 198 -23.70 -33.93 7.66
C PHE A 198 -23.09 -34.57 6.41
N ILE A 199 -22.17 -35.53 6.56
CA ILE A 199 -21.54 -36.23 5.44
C ILE A 199 -22.58 -36.92 4.55
N LYS A 200 -23.57 -37.59 5.14
CA LYS A 200 -24.65 -38.23 4.38
C LYS A 200 -25.49 -37.21 3.61
N ARG A 201 -25.78 -36.05 4.20
CA ARG A 201 -26.49 -34.95 3.52
C ARG A 201 -25.69 -34.41 2.35
N GLN A 202 -24.39 -34.18 2.50
CA GLN A 202 -23.55 -33.68 1.40
C GLN A 202 -23.43 -34.71 0.28
N SER A 203 -23.14 -35.97 0.60
CA SER A 203 -23.03 -37.02 -0.42
C SER A 203 -24.33 -37.24 -1.20
N PHE A 204 -25.50 -37.00 -0.58
CA PHE A 204 -26.77 -37.01 -1.29
C PHE A 204 -26.90 -35.87 -2.31
N LYS A 205 -26.46 -34.65 -1.98
CA LYS A 205 -26.50 -33.50 -2.91
C LYS A 205 -25.67 -33.75 -4.19
N PHE A 206 -24.55 -34.46 -4.06
CA PHE A 206 -23.63 -34.76 -5.15
C PHE A 206 -23.99 -36.00 -5.99
N LYS A 207 -25.10 -36.70 -5.70
CA LYS A 207 -25.55 -37.78 -6.58
C LYS A 207 -26.00 -37.22 -7.92
N ILE A 208 -25.58 -37.85 -9.03
CA ILE A 208 -25.86 -37.42 -10.41
C ILE A 208 -27.35 -37.10 -10.65
N GLY A 209 -28.26 -37.94 -10.15
CA GLY A 209 -29.70 -37.70 -10.28
C GLY A 209 -30.19 -36.42 -9.58
N ASN A 210 -29.61 -36.10 -8.43
CA ASN A 210 -29.95 -34.90 -7.65
C ASN A 210 -29.29 -33.64 -8.22
N LEU A 211 -28.11 -33.77 -8.82
CA LEU A 211 -27.44 -32.70 -9.57
C LEU A 211 -28.34 -32.15 -10.69
N LYS A 212 -28.96 -33.04 -11.48
CA LYS A 212 -29.93 -32.65 -12.52
C LYS A 212 -31.15 -31.94 -11.93
N LYS A 213 -31.69 -32.42 -10.81
CA LYS A 213 -32.82 -31.78 -10.12
C LYS A 213 -32.46 -30.37 -9.61
N ASN A 214 -31.23 -30.19 -9.14
CA ASN A 214 -30.74 -28.94 -8.56
C ASN A 214 -29.96 -28.07 -9.56
N GLN A 215 -30.05 -28.35 -10.87
CA GLN A 215 -29.20 -27.77 -11.91
C GLN A 215 -29.17 -26.23 -11.91
N ARG A 216 -30.31 -25.58 -11.65
CA ARG A 216 -30.39 -24.11 -11.54
C ARG A 216 -29.47 -23.50 -10.48
N TYR A 217 -29.26 -24.20 -9.36
CA TYR A 217 -28.38 -23.72 -8.28
C TYR A 217 -26.90 -23.91 -8.65
N TRP A 218 -26.59 -24.88 -9.51
CA TRP A 218 -25.23 -25.08 -10.03
C TRP A 218 -24.89 -24.06 -11.12
N TYR A 219 -25.87 -23.60 -11.89
CA TYR A 219 -25.66 -22.54 -12.88
C TYR A 219 -25.28 -21.19 -12.27
N CYS A 220 -25.72 -20.88 -11.05
CA CYS A 220 -25.27 -19.65 -10.36
C CYS A 220 -23.88 -19.80 -9.72
N LEU A 221 -23.43 -21.03 -9.44
CA LEU A 221 -22.10 -21.29 -8.88
C LEU A 221 -21.00 -20.95 -9.90
N ILE A 222 -21.16 -21.34 -11.16
CA ILE A 222 -20.14 -21.15 -12.19
C ILE A 222 -19.77 -19.66 -12.35
N PRO A 223 -20.72 -18.72 -12.56
CA PRO A 223 -20.45 -17.29 -12.61
C PRO A 223 -19.72 -16.77 -11.37
N ALA A 224 -20.09 -17.25 -10.18
CA ALA A 224 -19.46 -16.81 -8.94
C ALA A 224 -18.00 -17.30 -8.82
N LEU A 225 -17.73 -18.56 -9.16
CA LEU A 225 -16.36 -19.10 -9.19
C LEU A 225 -15.52 -18.39 -10.26
N THR A 226 -16.10 -18.09 -11.42
CA THR A 226 -15.40 -17.31 -12.45
C THR A 226 -15.14 -15.88 -12.00
N ALA A 227 -16.05 -15.26 -11.26
CA ALA A 227 -15.85 -13.91 -10.72
C ALA A 227 -14.72 -13.89 -9.68
N ILE A 228 -14.69 -14.85 -8.75
CA ILE A 228 -13.58 -15.02 -7.79
C ILE A 228 -12.26 -15.14 -8.54
N LEU A 229 -12.18 -16.06 -9.51
CA LEU A 229 -10.98 -16.27 -10.31
C LEU A 229 -10.52 -14.97 -11.00
N LEU A 230 -11.45 -14.29 -11.69
CA LEU A 230 -11.14 -13.06 -12.43
C LEU A 230 -10.69 -11.94 -11.49
N VAL A 231 -11.38 -11.72 -10.38
CA VAL A 231 -11.03 -10.66 -9.41
C VAL A 231 -9.65 -10.92 -8.80
N THR A 232 -9.35 -12.15 -8.40
CA THR A 232 -8.04 -12.49 -7.84
C THR A 232 -6.91 -12.28 -8.85
N ILE A 233 -7.12 -12.63 -10.13
CA ILE A 233 -6.15 -12.37 -11.20
C ILE A 233 -5.98 -10.88 -11.47
N LEU A 234 -7.10 -10.13 -11.54
CA LEU A 234 -7.08 -8.71 -11.87
C LEU A 234 -6.44 -7.84 -10.78
N LEU A 235 -6.52 -8.27 -9.51
CA LEU A 235 -6.01 -7.53 -8.36
C LEU A 235 -4.67 -8.08 -7.82
N GLU A 236 -4.11 -9.13 -8.42
CA GLU A 236 -2.79 -9.65 -8.01
C GLU A 236 -1.70 -8.58 -8.13
N GLY A 237 -0.88 -8.45 -7.08
CA GLY A 237 0.22 -7.48 -7.05
C GLY A 237 -0.27 -6.06 -7.26
N THR A 238 -1.34 -5.66 -6.58
CA THR A 238 -1.90 -4.30 -6.67
C THR A 238 -0.87 -3.29 -6.13
N CYS A 239 -0.72 -2.18 -6.86
CA CYS A 239 -0.17 -0.95 -6.34
C CYS A 239 -1.33 -0.01 -5.99
N GLU A 240 -1.32 0.52 -4.77
CA GLU A 240 -2.35 1.45 -4.31
C GLU A 240 -1.73 2.64 -3.60
N ASP A 241 -2.48 3.73 -3.59
CA ASP A 241 -2.16 4.95 -2.88
C ASP A 241 -3.39 5.42 -2.12
N GLN A 242 -3.36 5.33 -0.79
CA GLN A 242 -4.44 5.75 0.09
C GLN A 242 -5.81 5.18 -0.33
N LEU A 243 -5.90 3.87 -0.56
CA LEU A 243 -7.09 3.16 -1.04
C LEU A 243 -7.48 3.46 -2.50
N SER A 244 -6.68 4.23 -3.22
CA SER A 244 -6.85 4.45 -4.65
C SER A 244 -6.07 3.39 -5.41
N PHE A 245 -6.77 2.60 -6.22
CA PHE A 245 -6.15 1.64 -7.12
C PHE A 245 -5.37 2.36 -8.22
N ILE A 246 -4.07 2.07 -8.34
CA ILE A 246 -3.21 2.63 -9.39
C ILE A 246 -3.12 1.64 -10.55
N ASP A 247 -2.55 0.47 -10.30
CA ASP A 247 -2.44 -0.62 -11.26
C ASP A 247 -2.26 -1.97 -10.57
N SER A 248 -2.29 -3.04 -11.36
CA SER A 248 -2.01 -4.41 -10.92
C SER A 248 -0.98 -5.07 -11.81
N ARG A 249 -0.46 -6.23 -11.38
CA ARG A 249 0.56 -7.01 -12.10
C ARG A 249 0.17 -7.27 -13.55
N ILE A 250 -1.09 -7.66 -13.79
CA ILE A 250 -1.58 -7.91 -15.14
C ILE A 250 -1.59 -6.64 -15.99
N MET A 251 -1.99 -5.49 -15.42
CA MET A 251 -1.98 -4.22 -16.14
C MET A 251 -0.54 -3.83 -16.51
N ARG A 252 0.38 -3.89 -15.55
CA ARG A 252 1.80 -3.55 -15.76
C ARG A 252 2.47 -4.42 -16.82
N LYS A 253 2.07 -5.68 -16.96
CA LYS A 253 2.54 -6.58 -18.03
C LYS A 253 2.23 -6.07 -19.44
N TYR A 254 1.11 -5.35 -19.63
CA TYR A 254 0.71 -4.79 -20.92
C TYR A 254 1.10 -3.32 -21.09
N MET A 255 1.67 -2.69 -20.07
CA MET A 255 2.25 -1.36 -20.16
C MET A 255 3.66 -1.43 -20.73
N ASN A 256 4.07 -0.35 -21.42
CA ASN A 256 5.46 -0.22 -21.83
C ASN A 256 6.39 -0.26 -20.59
N PRO A 257 7.45 -1.07 -20.61
CA PRO A 257 8.39 -1.12 -19.50
C PRO A 257 9.18 0.19 -19.42
N THR A 258 9.42 0.68 -18.21
CA THR A 258 10.30 1.86 -18.00
C THR A 258 11.72 1.60 -18.50
N CYS A 259 12.19 0.36 -18.33
CA CYS A 259 13.52 -0.07 -18.73
C CYS A 259 13.42 -1.26 -19.66
N ALA A 260 13.96 -1.12 -20.86
CA ALA A 260 13.98 -2.18 -21.84
C ALA A 260 14.85 -3.35 -21.36
N THR A 261 14.47 -4.57 -21.70
CA THR A 261 15.25 -5.78 -21.38
C THR A 261 16.50 -5.94 -22.25
N SER A 262 16.91 -4.88 -22.98
CA SER A 262 18.16 -4.85 -23.76
C SER A 262 19.40 -4.77 -22.86
N GLY A 263 19.23 -4.43 -21.58
CA GLY A 263 20.33 -4.19 -20.65
C GLY A 263 20.87 -2.76 -20.67
N GLU A 264 20.33 -1.91 -21.56
CA GLU A 264 20.72 -0.50 -21.67
C GLU A 264 20.30 0.30 -20.42
N PRO A 265 21.08 1.31 -20.01
CA PRO A 265 20.72 2.24 -18.95
C PRO A 265 19.45 3.03 -19.28
N CYS A 266 18.47 3.04 -18.37
CA CYS A 266 17.16 3.68 -18.59
C CYS A 266 16.86 4.87 -17.67
N LEU A 267 17.33 4.82 -16.42
CA LEU A 267 17.23 5.89 -15.45
C LEU A 267 18.64 6.21 -15.01
N ILE A 268 19.02 7.49 -15.00
CA ILE A 268 20.35 7.93 -14.60
C ILE A 268 20.27 9.23 -13.80
N TYR A 269 20.90 9.25 -12.63
CA TYR A 269 20.84 10.36 -11.68
C TYR A 269 22.06 10.35 -10.77
N LEU A 270 22.34 11.48 -10.12
CA LEU A 270 23.52 11.67 -9.29
C LEU A 270 23.10 11.89 -7.85
N THR A 271 23.79 11.24 -6.92
CA THR A 271 23.68 11.52 -5.49
C THR A 271 25.00 12.07 -4.94
N LEU A 272 24.91 13.00 -3.98
CA LEU A 272 26.08 13.47 -3.26
C LEU A 272 26.39 12.55 -2.09
N ASN A 273 27.67 12.49 -1.73
CA ASN A 273 28.17 11.83 -0.54
C ASN A 273 28.91 12.86 0.34
N GLN A 274 29.65 12.40 1.35
CA GLN A 274 30.33 13.27 2.31
C GLN A 274 31.41 14.19 1.71
N GLN A 275 31.91 13.91 0.51
CA GLN A 275 33.02 14.64 -0.14
C GLN A 275 32.67 15.09 -1.57
N PRO A 276 31.69 15.99 -1.74
CA PRO A 276 31.21 16.40 -3.06
C PRO A 276 32.20 17.25 -3.87
N SER A 277 33.31 17.69 -3.27
CA SER A 277 34.41 18.37 -3.98
C SER A 277 35.31 17.40 -4.76
N THR A 278 35.39 16.14 -4.34
CA THR A 278 36.29 15.13 -4.92
C THR A 278 35.60 13.84 -5.30
N SER A 279 34.28 13.75 -5.12
CA SER A 279 33.54 12.55 -5.47
C SER A 279 32.05 12.82 -5.76
N ILE A 280 31.46 11.90 -6.51
CA ILE A 280 30.02 11.83 -6.78
C ILE A 280 29.62 10.38 -7.02
N ILE A 281 28.34 10.06 -6.81
CA ILE A 281 27.82 8.72 -7.10
C ILE A 281 26.90 8.82 -8.31
N ALA A 282 27.24 8.10 -9.37
CA ALA A 282 26.39 7.95 -10.54
C ALA A 282 25.52 6.71 -10.39
N ASN A 283 24.21 6.92 -10.27
CA ASN A 283 23.22 5.87 -10.15
C ASN A 283 22.56 5.65 -11.51
N PHE A 284 22.39 4.40 -11.90
CA PHE A 284 21.60 4.07 -13.08
C PHE A 284 20.90 2.72 -13.00
N HIS A 285 19.76 2.60 -13.66
CA HIS A 285 18.97 1.36 -13.65
C HIS A 285 19.13 0.63 -14.99
N THR A 286 19.12 -0.71 -14.94
CA THR A 286 19.13 -1.59 -16.11
C THR A 286 18.15 -2.74 -15.94
N SER A 287 17.65 -3.29 -17.04
CA SER A 287 16.79 -4.48 -17.06
C SER A 287 17.34 -5.48 -18.06
N SER A 288 17.28 -6.77 -17.76
CA SER A 288 17.76 -7.84 -18.66
C SER A 288 16.72 -8.95 -18.84
N ARG A 289 16.96 -9.86 -19.78
CA ARG A 289 16.12 -11.05 -19.96
C ARG A 289 16.50 -12.11 -18.93
N LYS A 290 15.56 -13.01 -18.64
CA LYS A 290 15.83 -14.15 -17.76
C LYS A 290 16.93 -15.01 -18.36
N GLY A 291 17.98 -15.26 -17.57
CA GLY A 291 19.16 -16.04 -18.00
C GLY A 291 20.33 -15.18 -18.48
N ASP A 292 20.13 -13.87 -18.70
CA ASP A 292 21.25 -12.96 -18.95
C ASP A 292 22.12 -12.84 -17.68
N PRO A 293 23.45 -12.70 -17.83
CA PRO A 293 24.34 -12.46 -16.70
C PRO A 293 24.02 -11.12 -16.03
N GLU A 294 24.37 -11.04 -14.74
CA GLU A 294 24.27 -9.82 -13.95
C GLU A 294 25.19 -8.72 -14.53
N PRO A 295 24.80 -7.43 -14.39
CA PRO A 295 25.58 -6.34 -14.97
C PRO A 295 26.92 -6.15 -14.23
N ASN A 296 27.94 -5.70 -14.96
CA ASN A 296 29.16 -5.15 -14.37
C ASN A 296 29.18 -3.64 -14.63
N PRO A 297 28.58 -2.82 -13.72
CA PRO A 297 28.32 -1.42 -13.99
C PRO A 297 29.61 -0.60 -13.98
N ILE A 298 29.73 0.26 -14.99
CA ILE A 298 30.88 1.14 -15.19
C ILE A 298 30.43 2.54 -15.57
N CYS A 299 31.20 3.55 -15.19
CA CYS A 299 31.09 4.90 -15.75
C CYS A 299 32.44 5.32 -16.35
N LEU A 300 32.37 5.84 -17.56
CA LEU A 300 33.47 6.49 -18.26
C LEU A 300 33.33 7.99 -18.02
N TYR A 301 34.42 8.69 -17.69
CA TYR A 301 34.37 10.12 -17.38
C TYR A 301 35.64 10.87 -17.76
N ASP A 302 35.48 12.17 -18.04
CA ASP A 302 36.57 13.06 -18.45
C ASP A 302 36.20 14.53 -18.21
N THR A 303 37.16 15.46 -18.29
CA THR A 303 36.95 16.91 -18.26
C THR A 303 36.62 17.51 -19.64
N THR A 304 36.71 16.70 -20.69
CA THR A 304 36.36 17.07 -22.08
C THR A 304 35.21 16.21 -22.60
N PRO A 305 34.25 16.76 -23.34
CA PRO A 305 33.15 15.98 -23.91
C PRO A 305 33.66 14.99 -24.96
N MET A 306 33.09 13.78 -24.95
CA MET A 306 33.38 12.69 -25.89
C MET A 306 32.12 12.25 -26.67
N GLY A 307 30.93 12.70 -26.25
CA GLY A 307 29.67 12.31 -26.87
C GLY A 307 29.48 10.80 -26.84
N ASN A 308 29.31 10.19 -28.02
CA ASN A 308 29.14 8.74 -28.15
C ASN A 308 30.47 7.97 -28.28
N ASN A 309 31.62 8.66 -28.28
CA ASN A 309 32.94 8.03 -28.42
C ASN A 309 33.42 7.47 -27.06
N THR A 310 32.94 6.28 -26.69
CA THR A 310 33.27 5.64 -25.41
C THR A 310 34.76 5.34 -25.23
N SER A 311 35.50 5.06 -26.30
CA SER A 311 36.96 4.82 -26.23
C SER A 311 37.79 6.09 -26.02
N GLY A 312 37.19 7.28 -26.16
CA GLY A 312 37.87 8.56 -25.98
C GLY A 312 38.05 8.96 -24.51
N TYR A 313 37.23 8.44 -23.60
CA TYR A 313 37.28 8.79 -22.17
C TYR A 313 38.57 8.28 -21.52
N ARG A 314 39.29 9.16 -20.81
CA ARG A 314 40.54 8.81 -20.11
C ARG A 314 40.34 8.03 -18.82
N TYR A 315 39.21 8.20 -18.14
CA TYR A 315 38.98 7.64 -16.81
C TYR A 315 37.78 6.68 -16.80
N ILE A 316 37.92 5.62 -15.99
CA ILE A 316 36.92 4.57 -15.82
C ILE A 316 36.72 4.32 -14.32
N ALA A 317 35.48 4.30 -13.88
CA ALA A 317 35.08 3.90 -12.53
C ALA A 317 34.19 2.64 -12.60
N TYR A 318 34.44 1.71 -11.69
CA TYR A 318 33.65 0.48 -11.53
C TYR A 318 32.70 0.60 -10.35
N GLY A 319 31.46 0.16 -10.55
CA GLY A 319 30.40 0.21 -9.56
C GLY A 319 29.98 -1.15 -9.05
N ASN A 320 28.89 -1.12 -8.29
CA ASN A 320 28.18 -2.29 -7.79
C ASN A 320 26.72 -2.24 -8.27
N TYR A 321 26.01 -3.34 -8.07
CA TYR A 321 24.60 -3.45 -8.41
C TYR A 321 23.81 -4.14 -7.30
N TYR A 322 22.49 -3.95 -7.34
CA TYR A 322 21.53 -4.70 -6.54
C TYR A 322 20.37 -5.14 -7.42
N LYS A 323 20.05 -6.44 -7.37
CA LYS A 323 18.90 -7.01 -8.07
C LYS A 323 17.64 -6.84 -7.23
N MET A 324 16.72 -6.01 -7.70
CA MET A 324 15.49 -5.72 -6.98
C MET A 324 14.54 -6.93 -6.99
N PRO A 325 13.82 -7.23 -5.88
CA PRO A 325 12.84 -8.32 -5.80
C PRO A 325 11.50 -7.92 -6.43
N LEU A 326 11.53 -7.55 -7.71
CA LEU A 326 10.35 -7.13 -8.47
C LEU A 326 9.85 -8.24 -9.39
N GLU A 327 8.66 -8.02 -9.95
CA GLU A 327 8.06 -8.89 -10.97
C GLU A 327 8.81 -8.88 -12.31
N VAL A 328 9.65 -7.87 -12.50
CA VAL A 328 10.58 -7.72 -13.62
C VAL A 328 12.01 -7.83 -13.12
N ILE A 329 12.93 -8.26 -13.99
CA ILE A 329 14.36 -8.24 -13.65
C ILE A 329 14.84 -6.80 -13.73
N ARG A 330 15.09 -6.20 -12.56
CA ARG A 330 15.61 -4.84 -12.45
C ARG A 330 16.89 -4.85 -11.62
N TYR A 331 17.92 -4.19 -12.14
CA TYR A 331 19.14 -3.87 -11.39
C TYR A 331 19.19 -2.37 -11.13
N VAL A 332 19.51 -2.03 -9.89
CA VAL A 332 19.93 -0.69 -9.48
C VAL A 332 21.44 -0.72 -9.42
N ASN A 333 22.09 0.11 -10.21
CA ASN A 333 23.54 0.17 -10.31
C ASN A 333 24.02 1.51 -9.76
N TRP A 334 25.13 1.51 -9.03
CA TRP A 334 25.76 2.74 -8.56
C TRP A 334 27.28 2.65 -8.73
N VAL A 335 27.86 3.73 -9.21
CA VAL A 335 29.28 3.86 -9.47
C VAL A 335 29.80 5.05 -8.67
N HIS A 336 30.69 4.76 -7.73
CA HIS A 336 31.43 5.78 -6.99
C HIS A 336 32.52 6.36 -7.89
N ILE A 337 32.37 7.61 -8.31
CA ILE A 337 33.37 8.34 -9.07
C ILE A 337 34.14 9.23 -8.09
N GLU A 338 35.32 8.78 -7.67
CA GLU A 338 36.15 9.44 -6.65
C GLU A 338 37.48 9.97 -7.25
N GLY A 339 38.24 10.75 -6.47
CA GLY A 339 39.52 11.32 -6.92
C GLY A 339 39.37 12.50 -7.89
N LEU A 340 38.20 13.14 -7.89
CA LEU A 340 37.91 14.28 -8.76
C LEU A 340 38.57 15.56 -8.25
N GLN A 341 38.76 16.53 -9.15
CA GLN A 341 39.23 17.86 -8.78
C GLN A 341 38.05 18.73 -8.32
N PRO A 342 38.23 19.56 -7.26
CA PRO A 342 37.22 20.54 -6.83
C PRO A 342 36.82 21.51 -7.95
N LYS A 343 35.59 22.02 -7.89
CA LYS A 343 35.06 23.06 -8.78
C LYS A 343 35.25 22.78 -10.28
N THR A 344 35.26 21.51 -10.67
CA THR A 344 35.62 21.05 -12.02
C THR A 344 34.42 20.42 -12.72
N SER A 345 34.29 20.69 -14.02
CA SER A 345 33.26 20.08 -14.85
C SER A 345 33.73 18.73 -15.38
N TYR A 346 32.88 17.72 -15.24
CA TYR A 346 33.11 16.39 -15.76
C TYR A 346 31.97 15.97 -16.67
N TYR A 347 32.32 15.34 -17.78
CA TYR A 347 31.44 14.65 -18.70
C TYR A 347 31.51 13.16 -18.37
N PHE A 348 30.39 12.47 -18.41
CA PHE A 348 30.31 11.07 -18.04
C PHE A 348 29.22 10.32 -18.81
N THR A 349 29.44 9.03 -18.96
CA THR A 349 28.44 8.07 -19.41
C THR A 349 28.57 6.78 -18.61
N CYS A 350 27.44 6.13 -18.31
CA CYS A 350 27.42 4.92 -17.48
C CYS A 350 26.72 3.77 -18.19
N GLY A 351 27.08 2.53 -17.90
CA GLY A 351 26.48 1.35 -18.49
C GLY A 351 27.33 0.11 -18.33
N THR A 352 27.41 -0.70 -19.38
CA THR A 352 28.25 -1.91 -19.43
C THR A 352 28.84 -2.05 -20.84
N TRP A 353 30.01 -2.68 -20.96
CA TRP A 353 30.59 -2.97 -22.29
C TRP A 353 29.69 -3.84 -23.16
N LYS A 354 28.92 -4.74 -22.56
CA LYS A 354 28.04 -5.69 -23.28
C LYS A 354 26.76 -5.02 -23.78
N ASN A 355 26.10 -4.23 -22.92
CA ASN A 355 24.75 -3.72 -23.17
C ASN A 355 24.74 -2.23 -23.58
N GLY A 356 25.90 -1.60 -23.73
CA GLY A 356 26.01 -0.19 -24.07
C GLY A 356 25.95 0.75 -22.87
N PHE A 357 26.01 2.04 -23.19
CA PHE A 357 26.14 3.14 -22.24
C PHE A 357 25.03 4.17 -22.45
N SER A 358 24.74 4.96 -21.42
CA SER A 358 23.82 6.08 -21.49
C SER A 358 24.31 7.15 -22.49
N HIS A 359 23.44 8.09 -22.83
CA HIS A 359 23.90 9.34 -23.42
C HIS A 359 24.87 10.06 -22.47
N GLU A 360 25.82 10.80 -23.04
CA GLU A 360 26.72 11.64 -22.27
C GLU A 360 25.94 12.69 -21.48
N ARG A 361 26.32 12.84 -20.21
CA ARG A 361 25.83 13.86 -19.29
C ARG A 361 27.02 14.58 -18.69
N LYS A 362 26.79 15.69 -18.00
CA LYS A 362 27.84 16.39 -17.27
C LYS A 362 27.40 16.82 -15.88
N PHE A 363 28.35 16.92 -14.96
CA PHE A 363 28.17 17.45 -13.62
C PHE A 363 29.35 18.35 -13.25
N LYS A 364 29.23 19.07 -12.13
CA LYS A 364 30.29 19.91 -11.59
C LYS A 364 30.53 19.54 -10.12
N THR A 365 31.76 19.30 -9.75
CA THR A 365 32.14 19.07 -8.35
C THR A 365 32.02 20.36 -7.54
N GLN A 366 31.76 20.23 -6.24
CA GLN A 366 31.71 21.37 -5.32
C GLN A 366 33.11 21.96 -5.09
N SER A 367 33.17 23.17 -4.53
CA SER A 367 34.44 23.74 -4.09
C SER A 367 34.88 23.17 -2.74
N ASP A 368 36.18 23.05 -2.53
CA ASP A 368 36.82 22.75 -1.24
C ASP A 368 37.33 24.03 -0.54
N ASN A 369 37.16 25.20 -1.16
CA ASN A 369 37.52 26.49 -0.59
C ASN A 369 36.34 27.10 0.18
N PRO A 370 36.48 27.38 1.49
CA PRO A 370 35.40 27.93 2.31
C PRO A 370 34.98 29.36 1.90
N LYS A 371 35.75 30.04 1.06
CA LYS A 371 35.44 31.40 0.55
C LYS A 371 34.59 31.38 -0.72
N ASP A 372 34.45 30.24 -1.39
CA ASP A 372 33.63 30.13 -2.59
C ASP A 372 32.15 30.02 -2.21
N GLY A 373 31.32 30.85 -2.85
CA GLY A 373 29.86 30.74 -2.74
C GLY A 373 29.31 29.54 -3.52
N TYR A 374 28.14 29.08 -3.08
CA TYR A 374 27.39 27.98 -3.72
C TYR A 374 25.89 28.18 -3.47
N SER A 375 25.07 27.49 -4.26
CA SER A 375 23.62 27.57 -4.17
C SER A 375 22.98 26.18 -4.25
N PHE A 376 21.85 26.01 -3.60
CA PHE A 376 21.08 24.78 -3.67
C PHE A 376 19.58 25.07 -3.56
N VAL A 377 18.79 24.15 -4.09
CA VAL A 377 17.34 24.15 -3.88
C VAL A 377 16.97 23.10 -2.86
N VAL A 378 15.95 23.38 -2.03
CA VAL A 378 15.49 22.49 -0.97
C VAL A 378 13.97 22.44 -0.89
N GLY A 379 13.45 21.23 -0.65
CA GLY A 379 12.05 20.94 -0.34
C GLY A 379 11.91 19.51 0.17
N GLY A 380 10.71 18.96 0.10
CA GLY A 380 10.37 17.58 0.49
C GLY A 380 8.98 17.25 0.02
N ASP A 381 8.57 15.99 0.18
CA ASP A 381 7.22 15.54 -0.17
C ASP A 381 6.96 15.73 -1.67
N VAL A 382 7.90 15.20 -2.48
CA VAL A 382 7.91 15.33 -3.95
C VAL A 382 7.17 14.14 -4.56
N ASP A 383 5.98 14.42 -5.07
CA ASP A 383 5.13 13.44 -5.77
C ASP A 383 5.45 13.35 -7.28
N ILE A 384 4.71 12.55 -8.04
CA ILE A 384 4.78 12.36 -9.49
C ILE A 384 3.76 13.23 -10.27
N THR A 385 3.22 14.25 -9.61
CA THR A 385 2.21 15.18 -10.16
C THR A 385 2.79 16.12 -11.21
N ALA A 386 1.91 16.76 -11.99
CA ALA A 386 2.31 17.78 -12.95
C ALA A 386 2.93 19.01 -12.27
N ASP A 387 2.42 19.37 -11.08
CA ASP A 387 2.97 20.45 -10.26
C ASP A 387 4.38 20.13 -9.76
N ALA A 388 4.62 18.90 -9.28
CA ALA A 388 5.97 18.43 -8.92
C ALA A 388 6.94 18.58 -10.10
N ALA A 389 6.54 18.07 -11.29
CA ALA A 389 7.38 18.14 -12.49
C ALA A 389 7.66 19.57 -12.94
N THR A 390 6.69 20.47 -12.81
CA THR A 390 6.85 21.91 -13.11
C THR A 390 7.80 22.56 -12.13
N LEU A 391 7.63 22.28 -10.84
CA LEU A 391 8.45 22.83 -9.77
C LEU A 391 9.91 22.37 -9.85
N LEU A 392 10.17 21.09 -10.16
CA LEU A 392 11.51 20.58 -10.45
C LEU A 392 12.16 21.33 -11.62
N LYS A 393 11.42 21.54 -12.72
CA LYS A 393 11.92 22.29 -13.88
C LYS A 393 12.24 23.74 -13.52
N THR A 394 11.35 24.42 -12.79
CA THR A 394 11.57 25.81 -12.34
C THR A 394 12.77 25.90 -11.39
N SER A 395 12.96 24.90 -10.54
CA SER A 395 14.11 24.81 -9.63
C SER A 395 15.43 24.68 -10.40
N ALA A 396 15.46 23.85 -11.45
CA ALA A 396 16.64 23.69 -12.28
C ALA A 396 17.02 24.97 -13.05
N LEU A 397 16.03 25.78 -13.44
CA LEU A 397 16.26 27.08 -14.09
C LEU A 397 16.94 28.11 -13.17
N LYS A 398 16.92 27.91 -11.84
CA LYS A 398 17.70 28.72 -10.89
C LYS A 398 19.19 28.39 -10.88
N ASN A 399 19.62 27.37 -11.65
CA ASN A 399 20.99 26.87 -11.72
C ASN A 399 21.63 26.53 -10.36
N PRO A 400 20.94 25.77 -9.48
CA PRO A 400 21.53 25.34 -8.22
C PRO A 400 22.69 24.36 -8.46
N ASP A 401 23.68 24.36 -7.56
CA ASP A 401 24.81 23.42 -7.62
C ASP A 401 24.40 22.00 -7.21
N PHE A 402 23.35 21.85 -6.39
CA PHE A 402 22.72 20.59 -5.99
C PHE A 402 21.30 20.84 -5.45
N ALA A 403 20.56 19.76 -5.18
CA ALA A 403 19.23 19.80 -4.62
C ALA A 403 19.11 18.89 -3.39
N MET A 404 18.32 19.31 -2.40
CA MET A 404 18.03 18.51 -1.20
C MET A 404 16.53 18.24 -1.10
N ILE A 405 16.15 16.98 -0.92
CA ILE A 405 14.76 16.55 -0.78
C ILE A 405 14.58 15.80 0.53
N GLY A 406 13.76 16.36 1.43
CA GLY A 406 13.63 15.92 2.81
C GLY A 406 12.58 14.83 3.04
N GLY A 407 12.72 13.69 2.37
CA GLY A 407 11.82 12.54 2.53
C GLY A 407 10.57 12.61 1.66
N ASP A 408 9.87 11.48 1.60
CA ASP A 408 8.67 11.24 0.80
C ASP A 408 8.95 11.45 -0.69
N LEU A 409 9.73 10.52 -1.23
CA LEU A 409 10.26 10.48 -2.59
C LEU A 409 9.36 9.58 -3.43
N ALA A 410 8.36 10.19 -4.09
CA ALA A 410 7.39 9.57 -5.00
C ALA A 410 6.11 9.02 -4.38
N TYR A 411 6.00 8.84 -3.07
CA TYR A 411 4.83 8.22 -2.42
C TYR A 411 4.55 6.79 -2.93
N ASP A 412 5.58 5.94 -2.98
CA ASP A 412 5.42 4.52 -3.29
C ASP A 412 4.93 3.67 -2.11
N HIS A 413 4.76 4.28 -0.94
CA HIS A 413 4.27 3.66 0.30
C HIS A 413 5.05 2.43 0.74
N ALA A 414 6.33 2.36 0.39
CA ALA A 414 7.18 1.20 0.60
C ALA A 414 6.58 -0.10 0.02
N GLN A 415 5.89 -0.01 -1.12
CA GLN A 415 5.30 -1.15 -1.82
C GLN A 415 6.14 -1.53 -3.04
N TYR A 416 6.71 -2.75 -3.06
CA TYR A 416 7.44 -3.24 -4.24
C TYR A 416 6.58 -3.24 -5.52
N THR A 417 5.27 -3.44 -5.39
CA THR A 417 4.32 -3.38 -6.49
C THR A 417 4.21 -1.97 -7.11
N CYS A 418 4.55 -0.92 -6.35
CA CYS A 418 4.55 0.48 -6.77
C CYS A 418 5.87 0.97 -7.37
N TYR A 419 6.79 0.08 -7.75
CA TYR A 419 8.09 0.46 -8.34
C TYR A 419 7.96 1.38 -9.58
N ARG A 420 6.84 1.34 -10.31
CA ARG A 420 6.59 2.21 -11.48
C ARG A 420 6.38 3.68 -11.10
N ILE A 421 5.92 3.96 -9.87
CA ILE A 421 5.79 5.31 -9.32
C ILE A 421 7.19 5.89 -9.10
N VAL A 422 8.08 5.14 -8.46
CA VAL A 422 9.49 5.53 -8.26
C VAL A 422 10.21 5.70 -9.59
N ASP A 423 9.97 4.81 -10.56
CA ASP A 423 10.50 4.94 -11.93
C ASP A 423 10.05 6.27 -12.58
N LYS A 424 8.77 6.65 -12.44
CA LYS A 424 8.24 7.92 -12.96
C LYS A 424 8.86 9.13 -12.25
N TRP A 425 9.05 9.04 -10.93
CA TRP A 425 9.72 10.08 -10.14
C TRP A 425 11.17 10.29 -10.58
N LEU A 426 11.94 9.21 -10.72
CA LEU A 426 13.31 9.26 -11.22
C LEU A 426 13.37 9.77 -12.67
N ASN A 427 12.37 9.44 -13.48
CA ASN A 427 12.27 9.96 -14.85
C ASN A 427 12.02 11.48 -14.87
N ASN A 428 11.17 11.98 -13.97
CA ASN A 428 11.00 13.42 -13.76
C ASN A 428 12.32 14.04 -13.29
N TRP A 429 12.99 13.45 -12.30
CA TRP A 429 14.27 13.94 -11.81
C TRP A 429 15.31 14.05 -12.93
N GLN A 430 15.54 12.96 -13.66
CA GLN A 430 16.62 12.91 -14.65
C GLN A 430 16.47 13.91 -15.80
N TYR A 431 15.24 14.23 -16.20
CA TYR A 431 14.95 15.11 -17.33
C TYR A 431 14.57 16.54 -16.94
N LYS A 432 14.10 16.77 -15.70
CA LYS A 432 13.72 18.10 -15.22
C LYS A 432 14.82 18.76 -14.40
N MET A 433 15.61 18.00 -13.66
CA MET A 433 16.73 18.51 -12.84
C MET A 433 18.04 18.62 -13.63
N ILE A 434 17.96 19.34 -14.75
CA ILE A 434 19.09 19.73 -15.60
C ILE A 434 19.18 21.26 -15.58
N SER A 435 20.33 21.80 -15.17
CA SER A 435 20.54 23.25 -15.15
C SER A 435 20.41 23.87 -16.55
N ALA A 436 20.21 25.18 -16.66
CA ALA A 436 20.12 25.86 -17.95
C ALA A 436 21.41 25.72 -18.79
N THR A 437 22.55 25.47 -18.13
CA THR A 437 23.85 25.21 -18.78
C THR A 437 24.10 23.72 -19.06
N GLY A 438 23.14 22.85 -18.75
CA GLY A 438 23.16 21.41 -19.09
C GLY A 438 23.82 20.51 -18.04
N TYR A 439 24.06 20.98 -16.82
CA TYR A 439 24.57 20.12 -15.73
C TYR A 439 23.44 19.28 -15.14
N THR A 440 23.72 18.00 -14.89
CA THR A 440 22.86 17.13 -14.09
C THR A 440 22.99 17.54 -12.63
N ILE A 441 21.88 18.00 -12.04
CA ILE A 441 21.86 18.51 -10.66
C ILE A 441 21.87 17.31 -9.69
N PRO A 442 22.89 17.19 -8.82
CA PRO A 442 22.96 16.10 -7.84
C PRO A 442 21.91 16.21 -6.74
N LEU A 443 21.48 15.06 -6.22
CA LEU A 443 20.48 14.92 -5.15
C LEU A 443 21.13 14.60 -3.80
N ILE A 444 20.68 15.26 -2.75
CA ILE A 444 20.73 14.79 -1.37
C ILE A 444 19.31 14.38 -0.98
N ALA A 445 19.11 13.12 -0.65
CA ALA A 445 17.81 12.56 -0.31
C ALA A 445 17.76 12.19 1.18
N SER A 446 16.79 12.72 1.93
CA SER A 446 16.44 12.24 3.26
C SER A 446 15.37 11.17 3.16
N ILE A 447 15.28 10.32 4.18
CA ILE A 447 14.22 9.32 4.30
C ILE A 447 13.00 9.93 5.01
N GLY A 448 11.80 9.67 4.50
CA GLY A 448 10.51 10.00 5.08
C GLY A 448 9.72 8.77 5.50
N ASN A 449 8.49 8.96 5.97
CA ASN A 449 7.67 7.83 6.42
C ASN A 449 7.13 7.00 5.25
N HIS A 450 7.04 7.55 4.04
CA HIS A 450 6.55 6.81 2.87
C HIS A 450 7.60 5.87 2.27
N GLU A 451 8.88 5.98 2.67
CA GLU A 451 9.93 5.05 2.24
C GLU A 451 10.03 3.78 3.10
N VAL A 452 9.26 3.67 4.19
CA VAL A 452 9.38 2.56 5.17
C VAL A 452 8.04 1.90 5.51
N ILE A 453 8.04 0.57 5.64
CA ILE A 453 6.83 -0.17 6.04
C ILE A 453 6.61 -0.01 7.56
N GLY A 454 5.60 0.78 7.93
CA GLY A 454 5.22 1.03 9.33
C GLY A 454 5.58 2.43 9.85
N ASP A 455 5.96 3.34 8.95
CA ASP A 455 6.24 4.76 9.16
C ASP A 455 7.47 5.10 10.02
N TYR A 456 7.72 4.35 11.10
CA TYR A 456 8.78 4.61 12.09
C TYR A 456 9.41 3.32 12.60
N ASP A 457 10.64 3.44 13.11
CA ASP A 457 11.40 2.36 13.76
C ASP A 457 11.48 1.07 12.90
N ALA A 458 11.55 1.26 11.57
CA ALA A 458 11.51 0.18 10.61
C ALA A 458 12.90 -0.50 10.50
N PRO A 459 13.01 -1.84 10.61
CA PRO A 459 14.24 -2.55 10.29
C PRO A 459 14.59 -2.46 8.79
N SER A 460 15.86 -2.67 8.41
CA SER A 460 16.34 -2.48 7.03
C SER A 460 15.53 -3.21 5.96
N HIS A 461 15.09 -4.44 6.22
CA HIS A 461 14.28 -5.24 5.28
C HIS A 461 12.88 -4.66 4.99
N ARG A 462 12.50 -3.57 5.68
CA ARG A 462 11.25 -2.82 5.49
C ARG A 462 11.45 -1.49 4.78
N ILE A 463 12.61 -1.31 4.15
CA ILE A 463 12.98 -0.11 3.40
C ILE A 463 13.27 -0.55 1.96
N PRO A 464 12.22 -0.75 1.15
CA PRO A 464 12.32 -1.46 -0.12
C PRO A 464 13.20 -0.76 -1.15
N PHE A 465 13.09 0.57 -1.26
CA PHE A 465 13.77 1.34 -2.32
C PHE A 465 14.89 2.23 -1.80
N PHE A 466 14.65 3.03 -0.75
CA PHE A 466 15.54 4.15 -0.36
C PHE A 466 17.03 3.77 -0.24
N LYS A 467 17.35 2.73 0.54
CA LYS A 467 18.73 2.26 0.73
C LYS A 467 19.41 1.74 -0.55
N ARG A 468 18.63 1.26 -1.52
CA ARG A 468 19.12 0.75 -2.81
C ARG A 468 19.31 1.88 -3.81
N TYR A 469 18.33 2.79 -3.87
CA TYR A 469 18.20 3.80 -4.92
C TYR A 469 19.02 5.06 -4.61
N PHE A 470 19.21 5.40 -3.32
CA PHE A 470 19.89 6.65 -2.94
C PHE A 470 21.12 6.41 -2.07
N PRO A 471 22.14 5.66 -2.53
CA PRO A 471 23.43 5.60 -1.83
C PRO A 471 24.04 7.01 -1.78
N GLN A 472 24.47 7.42 -0.60
CA GLN A 472 24.99 8.78 -0.34
C GLN A 472 26.20 8.72 0.61
N MET A 473 27.06 7.73 0.43
CA MET A 473 28.27 7.51 1.22
C MET A 473 29.47 7.27 0.33
N THR A 474 30.67 7.64 0.76
CA THR A 474 31.91 7.34 0.01
C THR A 474 32.08 5.84 -0.24
N LYS A 475 32.86 5.46 -1.24
CA LYS A 475 33.11 4.05 -1.59
C LYS A 475 33.65 3.25 -0.40
N ARG A 476 34.47 3.87 0.45
CA ARG A 476 35.04 3.26 1.65
C ARG A 476 33.98 2.91 2.70
N GLU A 477 32.90 3.70 2.77
CA GLU A 477 31.84 3.56 3.77
C GLU A 477 30.63 2.79 3.23
N ASP A 478 30.53 2.60 1.91
CA ASP A 478 29.49 1.80 1.28
C ASP A 478 29.72 0.30 1.56
N PRO A 479 28.81 -0.39 2.27
CA PRO A 479 28.97 -1.80 2.62
C PRO A 479 28.96 -2.77 1.42
N GLY A 480 28.59 -2.29 0.23
CA GLY A 480 28.75 -3.02 -1.02
C GLY A 480 27.46 -3.61 -1.58
N ASP A 481 27.57 -4.75 -2.26
CA ASP A 481 26.50 -5.40 -3.02
C ASP A 481 25.71 -6.45 -2.22
N GLY A 482 24.71 -7.04 -2.86
CA GLY A 482 23.89 -8.09 -2.26
C GLY A 482 23.18 -7.65 -0.98
N ASN A 483 23.26 -8.48 0.07
CA ASN A 483 22.59 -8.20 1.35
C ASN A 483 23.29 -7.10 2.16
N ASN A 484 24.53 -6.74 1.84
CA ASN A 484 25.26 -5.71 2.57
C ASN A 484 24.64 -4.31 2.36
N VAL A 485 23.85 -4.12 1.29
CA VAL A 485 23.09 -2.87 1.04
C VAL A 485 22.16 -2.51 2.22
N ASP A 486 21.69 -3.51 2.99
CA ASP A 486 20.86 -3.28 4.17
C ASP A 486 21.59 -2.57 5.33
N ASP A 487 22.92 -2.62 5.35
CA ASP A 487 23.75 -1.99 6.37
C ASP A 487 24.03 -0.50 6.10
N ARG A 488 23.56 0.01 4.94
CA ARG A 488 23.66 1.44 4.62
C ARG A 488 22.93 2.28 5.66
N LYS A 489 23.60 3.31 6.15
CA LYS A 489 22.98 4.34 7.00
C LYS A 489 21.98 5.18 6.20
N THR A 490 20.92 5.60 6.87
CA THR A 490 19.88 6.51 6.35
C THR A 490 20.16 7.98 6.66
N TYR A 491 21.28 8.25 7.34
CA TYR A 491 21.76 9.58 7.69
C TYR A 491 23.25 9.72 7.36
N ASN A 492 23.68 10.93 7.01
CA ASN A 492 25.08 11.27 6.72
C ASN A 492 25.35 12.77 6.87
N THR A 493 26.59 13.19 6.59
CA THR A 493 26.95 14.60 6.44
C THR A 493 27.40 14.90 5.02
N ILE A 494 27.16 16.09 4.51
CA ILE A 494 27.74 16.59 3.25
C ILE A 494 28.64 17.79 3.58
N ASN A 495 29.89 17.77 3.11
CA ASN A 495 30.89 18.82 3.39
C ASN A 495 31.16 19.68 2.15
N ILE A 496 30.91 20.98 2.25
CA ILE A 496 31.13 21.94 1.15
C ILE A 496 32.11 23.03 1.62
N GLY A 497 33.16 23.30 0.85
CA GLY A 497 34.19 24.27 1.25
C GLY A 497 35.19 23.74 2.28
N GLY A 498 35.28 22.42 2.45
CA GLY A 498 36.24 21.77 3.33
C GLY A 498 35.92 21.92 4.84
N PRO A 499 36.82 21.51 5.74
CA PRO A 499 36.55 21.45 7.19
C PRO A 499 36.09 22.77 7.83
N ASN A 500 36.46 23.91 7.23
CA ASN A 500 36.12 25.25 7.69
C ASN A 500 34.92 25.86 6.92
N GLY A 501 34.34 25.15 5.95
CA GLY A 501 33.24 25.62 5.13
C GLY A 501 31.89 25.38 5.77
N THR A 502 31.06 24.54 5.14
CA THR A 502 29.72 24.17 5.58
C THR A 502 29.59 22.67 5.73
N VAL A 503 28.90 22.25 6.79
CA VAL A 503 28.43 20.87 6.94
C VAL A 503 26.90 20.86 6.88
N ILE A 504 26.36 19.95 6.09
CA ILE A 504 24.93 19.66 6.01
C ILE A 504 24.69 18.31 6.66
N PHE A 505 23.86 18.24 7.69
CA PHE A 505 23.41 17.00 8.31
C PHE A 505 22.13 16.51 7.61
N ASN A 506 22.23 15.43 6.84
CA ASN A 506 21.09 14.72 6.28
C ASN A 506 20.65 13.65 7.28
N LEU A 507 19.50 13.84 7.94
CA LEU A 507 19.08 13.04 9.08
C LEU A 507 17.84 12.20 8.77
N ASP A 508 17.68 11.14 9.55
CA ASP A 508 16.53 10.24 9.57
C ASP A 508 15.63 10.59 10.77
N SER A 509 14.37 10.93 10.55
CA SER A 509 13.46 11.36 11.62
C SER A 509 12.88 10.21 12.47
N GLY A 510 13.64 9.14 12.68
CA GLY A 510 13.19 7.95 13.41
C GLY A 510 12.42 6.96 12.53
N HIS A 511 12.59 7.03 11.21
CA HIS A 511 12.00 6.11 10.25
C HIS A 511 12.73 4.77 10.26
N HIS A 512 14.07 4.80 10.29
CA HIS A 512 14.91 3.62 10.46
C HIS A 512 15.88 3.75 11.64
N SER A 513 16.68 4.81 11.63
CA SER A 513 17.69 5.06 12.65
C SER A 513 17.08 5.82 13.84
N SER A 514 17.43 5.44 15.06
CA SER A 514 16.86 6.09 16.25
C SER A 514 17.28 7.56 16.37
N LEU A 515 16.42 8.39 16.98
CA LEU A 515 16.72 9.81 17.18
C LEU A 515 17.94 10.02 18.11
N SER A 516 18.04 9.20 19.16
CA SER A 516 19.12 9.29 20.16
C SER A 516 20.48 8.89 19.58
N GLU A 517 20.53 7.85 18.75
CA GLU A 517 21.76 7.46 18.05
C GLU A 517 22.29 8.61 17.18
N GLN A 518 21.40 9.26 16.44
CA GLN A 518 21.76 10.39 15.59
C GLN A 518 22.19 11.61 16.40
N ALA A 519 21.56 11.86 17.56
CA ALA A 519 21.98 12.92 18.48
C ALA A 519 23.42 12.69 19.00
N ILE A 520 23.73 11.46 19.43
CA ILE A 520 25.08 11.07 19.86
C ILE A 520 26.07 11.24 18.71
N TRP A 521 25.72 10.75 17.52
CA TRP A 521 26.55 10.85 16.33
C TRP A 521 26.82 12.30 15.94
N MET A 522 25.81 13.18 15.90
CA MET A 522 25.99 14.61 15.63
C MET A 522 26.94 15.26 16.63
N ASN A 523 26.79 14.95 17.93
CA ASN A 523 27.71 15.45 18.95
C ASN A 523 29.16 14.99 18.68
N GLN A 524 29.37 13.74 18.28
CA GLN A 524 30.70 13.22 17.95
C GLN A 524 31.31 13.91 16.73
N GLN A 525 30.51 14.14 15.68
CA GLN A 525 30.95 14.82 14.45
C GLN A 525 31.36 16.28 14.69
N LEU A 526 30.77 16.95 15.69
CA LEU A 526 30.94 18.38 15.95
C LEU A 526 31.89 18.69 17.13
N SER A 527 32.26 17.69 17.93
CA SER A 527 33.11 17.89 19.12
C SER A 527 34.60 17.96 18.79
N SER A 528 35.38 18.66 19.62
CA SER A 528 36.84 18.81 19.48
C SER A 528 37.63 17.52 19.63
N SER A 529 37.07 16.50 20.28
CA SER A 529 37.68 15.18 20.51
C SER A 529 36.82 14.08 19.88
N PRO A 530 36.86 13.89 18.54
CA PRO A 530 36.15 12.78 17.92
C PRO A 530 36.70 11.46 18.46
N SER A 531 35.83 10.48 18.64
CA SER A 531 36.27 9.08 18.70
C SER A 531 37.13 8.77 17.47
N SER A 532 38.21 8.02 17.66
CA SER A 532 39.25 7.67 16.66
C SER A 532 38.73 7.03 15.36
N SER A 533 37.44 6.68 15.30
CA SER A 533 36.77 6.07 14.14
C SER A 533 36.13 7.08 13.18
N SER A 534 36.06 8.36 13.52
CA SER A 534 35.39 9.39 12.70
C SER A 534 36.38 10.01 11.71
N SER A 535 36.18 9.79 10.40
CA SER A 535 37.05 10.32 9.35
C SER A 535 36.97 11.85 9.17
N MET A 536 35.97 12.50 9.76
CA MET A 536 35.74 13.95 9.66
C MET A 536 35.38 14.57 11.01
N ASN A 537 35.88 15.79 11.24
CA ASN A 537 35.58 16.63 12.40
C ASN A 537 35.10 17.99 11.88
N PHE A 538 33.92 18.42 12.31
CA PHE A 538 33.26 19.66 11.90
C PHE A 538 33.21 20.74 13.00
N ASN A 539 34.07 20.62 14.02
CA ASN A 539 34.21 21.63 15.07
C ASN A 539 34.56 23.02 14.49
N SER A 540 35.45 23.06 13.48
CA SER A 540 35.91 24.31 12.85
C SER A 540 35.00 24.85 11.75
N THR A 541 33.90 24.17 11.44
CA THR A 541 33.02 24.53 10.32
C THR A 541 32.28 25.84 10.58
N GLN A 542 32.24 26.74 9.59
CA GLN A 542 31.59 28.04 9.72
C GLN A 542 30.06 27.94 9.74
N LEU A 543 29.50 27.09 8.89
CA LEU A 543 28.06 26.95 8.72
C LEU A 543 27.59 25.52 8.97
N ARG A 544 26.40 25.40 9.57
CA ARG A 544 25.76 24.12 9.88
C ARG A 544 24.30 24.16 9.44
N PHE A 545 23.96 23.27 8.51
CA PHE A 545 22.58 23.04 8.10
C PHE A 545 22.14 21.64 8.47
N SER A 546 20.84 21.42 8.58
CA SER A 546 20.26 20.09 8.65
C SER A 546 19.07 19.97 7.70
N ILE A 547 18.83 18.77 7.18
CA ILE A 547 17.59 18.41 6.49
C ILE A 547 17.06 17.09 7.05
N TYR A 548 15.76 17.04 7.31
CA TYR A 548 15.07 15.86 7.85
C TYR A 548 13.57 15.95 7.61
N HIS A 549 12.89 14.81 7.69
CA HIS A 549 11.50 14.72 7.25
C HIS A 549 10.51 15.31 8.28
N VAL A 550 10.46 14.79 9.51
CA VAL A 550 9.45 15.19 10.49
C VAL A 550 9.88 16.46 11.23
N PRO A 551 9.06 17.52 11.25
CA PRO A 551 9.46 18.80 11.81
C PRO A 551 9.55 18.78 13.34
N MET A 552 10.56 19.45 13.90
CA MET A 552 10.53 19.98 15.26
C MET A 552 9.41 21.01 15.42
N TYR A 553 9.17 21.87 14.43
CA TYR A 553 8.22 22.98 14.55
C TYR A 553 7.09 22.91 13.49
N PRO A 554 6.10 22.00 13.61
CA PRO A 554 5.13 21.72 12.55
C PRO A 554 4.26 22.92 12.13
N THR A 555 3.96 23.05 10.85
CA THR A 555 3.07 24.06 10.27
C THR A 555 1.60 23.76 10.49
N ILE A 556 1.19 22.53 10.17
CA ILE A 556 -0.18 22.03 10.23
C ILE A 556 -0.43 21.33 11.57
N ARG A 557 0.40 20.34 11.91
CA ARG A 557 0.20 19.55 13.15
C ARG A 557 0.43 20.40 14.39
N GLU A 558 -0.21 20.05 15.50
CA GLU A 558 -0.03 20.76 16.78
C GLU A 558 1.44 20.76 17.22
N TYR A 559 1.88 21.83 17.89
CA TYR A 559 3.24 21.91 18.45
C TYR A 559 3.54 20.70 19.36
N SER A 560 2.56 20.27 20.15
CA SER A 560 2.64 19.11 21.05
C SER A 560 2.50 17.76 20.35
N ASN A 561 2.57 17.68 19.02
CA ASN A 561 2.57 16.40 18.31
C ASN A 561 3.69 15.50 18.87
N PRO A 562 3.41 14.23 19.22
CA PRO A 562 4.40 13.37 19.88
C PRO A 562 5.67 13.15 19.08
N LYS A 563 5.58 13.04 17.74
CA LYS A 563 6.75 12.83 16.87
C LYS A 563 7.61 14.09 16.78
N SER A 564 6.99 15.25 16.57
CA SER A 564 7.70 16.54 16.63
C SER A 564 8.34 16.81 18.00
N THR A 565 7.64 16.44 19.08
CA THR A 565 8.14 16.56 20.46
C THR A 565 9.37 15.68 20.66
N ALA A 566 9.32 14.41 20.25
CA ALA A 566 10.45 13.50 20.36
C ALA A 566 11.70 14.02 19.62
N ILE A 567 11.53 14.67 18.46
CA ILE A 567 12.65 15.26 17.71
C ILE A 567 13.23 16.45 18.45
N ARG A 568 12.39 17.36 18.98
CA ARG A 568 12.87 18.46 19.84
C ARG A 568 13.64 17.94 21.05
N ASP A 569 13.10 16.94 21.75
CA ASP A 569 13.70 16.36 22.95
C ASP A 569 15.08 15.74 22.69
N ASN A 570 15.32 15.20 21.48
CA ASN A 570 16.58 14.54 21.13
C ASN A 570 17.60 15.46 20.45
N TRP A 571 17.16 16.38 19.59
CA TRP A 571 18.06 17.09 18.67
C TRP A 571 18.20 18.58 18.96
N LEU A 572 17.20 19.22 19.58
CA LEU A 572 17.22 20.68 19.79
C LEU A 572 18.44 21.13 20.59
N SER A 573 18.79 20.40 21.66
CA SER A 573 19.98 20.71 22.47
C SER A 573 21.28 20.66 21.68
N THR A 574 21.36 19.76 20.69
CA THR A 574 22.51 19.63 19.80
C THR A 574 22.56 20.79 18.81
N PHE A 575 21.41 21.18 18.26
CA PHE A 575 21.30 22.29 17.32
C PHE A 575 21.67 23.62 17.99
N ASP A 576 21.17 23.85 19.21
CA ASP A 576 21.48 25.02 20.03
C ASP A 576 22.96 25.04 20.44
N LYS A 577 23.49 23.92 20.97
CA LYS A 577 24.88 23.81 21.43
C LYS A 577 25.88 24.11 20.31
N PHE A 578 25.62 23.61 19.11
CA PHE A 578 26.53 23.77 17.96
C PHE A 578 26.09 24.84 16.96
N LYS A 579 25.07 25.63 17.29
CA LYS A 579 24.69 26.84 16.54
C LYS A 579 24.32 26.53 15.08
N PHE A 580 23.36 25.65 14.86
CA PHE A 580 22.83 25.39 13.52
C PHE A 580 22.21 26.67 12.94
N ASN A 581 22.52 26.98 11.69
CA ASN A 581 22.03 28.19 11.02
C ASN A 581 20.59 28.00 10.51
N ILE A 582 20.37 26.93 9.73
CA ILE A 582 19.08 26.61 9.13
C ILE A 582 18.80 25.11 9.25
N ALA A 583 17.61 24.77 9.72
CA ALA A 583 17.05 23.44 9.69
C ALA A 583 15.92 23.37 8.67
N PHE A 584 16.05 22.49 7.67
CA PHE A 584 15.06 22.26 6.64
C PHE A 584 14.12 21.13 7.05
N GLU A 585 12.85 21.45 7.24
CA GLU A 585 11.82 20.53 7.74
C GLU A 585 10.78 20.19 6.65
N ASN A 586 10.00 19.12 6.80
CA ASN A 586 9.10 18.58 5.76
C ASN A 586 7.79 18.00 6.37
N HIS A 587 7.12 17.03 5.74
CA HIS A 587 6.04 16.19 6.31
C HIS A 587 4.65 16.82 6.53
N ASP A 588 4.55 18.15 6.65
CA ASP A 588 3.31 18.84 7.02
C ASP A 588 2.50 19.32 5.80
N HIS A 589 3.08 19.27 4.59
CA HIS A 589 2.48 19.64 3.31
C HIS A 589 2.02 21.11 3.23
N ALA A 590 2.81 22.01 3.81
CA ALA A 590 2.63 23.45 3.72
C ALA A 590 3.96 24.16 3.96
N TYR A 591 4.10 25.41 3.52
CA TYR A 591 5.29 26.21 3.82
C TYR A 591 5.21 26.86 5.20
N LYS A 592 6.33 26.89 5.92
CA LYS A 592 6.64 27.87 6.94
C LYS A 592 8.08 28.39 6.87
N ARG A 593 8.25 29.54 7.51
CA ARG A 593 9.51 30.01 8.07
C ARG A 593 9.28 30.44 9.52
N THR A 594 10.11 29.96 10.43
CA THR A 594 10.04 30.37 11.84
C THR A 594 10.65 31.76 12.05
N LEU A 595 10.41 32.34 13.22
CA LEU A 595 11.33 33.32 13.79
C LEU A 595 12.65 32.60 14.18
N PRO A 596 13.77 33.32 14.42
CA PRO A 596 14.97 32.70 14.97
C PRO A 596 14.69 32.11 16.37
N LEU A 597 15.01 30.83 16.55
CA LEU A 597 14.75 30.12 17.80
C LEU A 597 16.06 29.70 18.47
N PHE A 598 16.08 29.77 19.80
CA PHE A 598 17.12 29.19 20.66
C PHE A 598 16.47 28.70 21.95
N ASN A 599 16.84 27.51 22.41
CA ASN A 599 16.29 26.91 23.63
C ASN A 599 14.74 26.91 23.62
N ASN A 600 14.15 26.61 22.46
CA ASN A 600 12.69 26.61 22.24
C ASN A 600 12.01 27.97 22.55
N THR A 601 12.72 29.08 22.35
CA THR A 601 12.20 30.44 22.53
C THR A 601 12.58 31.32 21.36
N VAL A 602 11.73 32.29 21.02
CA VAL A 602 12.06 33.30 19.99
C VAL A 602 13.14 34.22 20.53
N ILE A 603 14.26 34.33 19.81
CA ILE A 603 15.32 35.29 20.10
C ILE A 603 15.16 36.48 19.16
N ASN A 604 14.93 37.67 19.72
CA ASN A 604 14.82 38.95 19.01
C ASN A 604 13.80 38.96 17.85
N GLY A 605 12.56 39.36 18.15
CA GLY A 605 11.43 39.41 17.21
C GLY A 605 11.51 40.43 16.06
N THR A 606 12.70 40.84 15.62
CA THR A 606 12.82 41.62 14.38
C THR A 606 12.62 40.68 13.20
N ASN A 607 11.57 40.94 12.40
CA ASN A 607 11.18 40.22 11.17
C ASN A 607 12.30 40.09 10.11
N SER A 608 13.48 40.64 10.35
CA SER A 608 14.56 40.82 9.40
C SER A 608 15.80 40.09 9.88
N GLY A 609 15.93 38.80 9.54
CA GLY A 609 17.21 38.12 9.25
C GLY A 609 18.36 38.12 10.28
N GLY A 610 18.22 38.76 11.43
CA GLY A 610 19.30 39.05 12.37
C GLY A 610 19.56 37.93 13.37
N GLY A 611 19.47 36.68 12.94
CA GLY A 611 19.90 35.54 13.75
C GLY A 611 21.39 35.71 14.06
N GLY A 612 21.71 36.24 15.24
CA GLY A 612 23.06 36.17 15.77
C GLY A 612 23.49 34.71 15.86
N GLN A 613 24.80 34.48 16.04
CA GLN A 613 25.44 33.15 16.07
C GLN A 613 24.85 32.11 17.05
N SER A 614 23.75 32.36 17.75
CA SER A 614 23.17 31.45 18.75
C SER A 614 21.69 31.15 18.50
N SER A 615 21.19 31.19 17.26
CA SER A 615 19.80 30.81 16.96
C SER A 615 19.70 30.04 15.64
N THR A 616 18.71 29.17 15.53
CA THR A 616 18.39 28.39 14.32
C THR A 616 17.10 28.89 13.68
N LEU A 617 17.11 29.02 12.35
CA LEU A 617 15.92 29.23 11.55
C LEU A 617 15.39 27.88 11.05
N TYR A 618 14.09 27.64 11.16
CA TYR A 618 13.45 26.44 10.63
C TYR A 618 12.61 26.84 9.41
N ILE A 619 12.94 26.28 8.24
CA ILE A 619 12.27 26.59 6.96
C ILE A 619 11.77 25.28 6.37
N GLY A 620 10.55 25.26 5.88
CA GLY A 620 10.08 24.16 5.05
C GLY A 620 8.66 23.74 5.40
N ASP A 621 8.50 22.44 5.66
CA ASP A 621 7.29 21.63 5.85
C ASP A 621 6.69 20.96 4.61
N GLY A 622 7.49 20.85 3.54
CA GLY A 622 7.15 20.03 2.39
C GLY A 622 6.01 20.59 1.55
N SER A 623 5.48 19.78 0.64
CA SER A 623 4.55 20.15 -0.45
C SER A 623 5.24 20.47 -1.79
N ALA A 624 6.36 19.83 -2.11
CA ALA A 624 6.96 19.93 -3.45
C ALA A 624 6.21 19.09 -4.51
N GLY A 625 4.87 19.09 -4.47
CA GLY A 625 3.99 18.47 -5.45
C GLY A 625 2.95 17.48 -4.89
N THR A 626 3.04 17.11 -3.61
CA THR A 626 1.98 16.37 -2.91
C THR A 626 0.78 17.25 -2.54
N GLY A 627 -0.38 16.66 -2.29
CA GLY A 627 -1.60 17.37 -1.87
C GLY A 627 -1.36 18.39 -0.74
N ILE A 628 -1.61 19.67 -1.03
CA ILE A 628 -1.44 20.79 -0.09
C ILE A 628 -2.46 20.67 1.04
N ARG A 629 -2.02 20.91 2.28
CA ARG A 629 -2.92 21.01 3.43
C ARG A 629 -3.29 22.47 3.73
N PRO A 630 -4.56 22.76 4.05
CA PRO A 630 -4.97 24.09 4.47
C PRO A 630 -4.37 24.44 5.83
N LEU A 631 -3.96 25.69 6.02
CA LEU A 631 -3.51 26.18 7.32
C LEU A 631 -4.61 26.01 8.38
N PRO A 632 -4.29 25.56 9.61
CA PRO A 632 -5.29 25.25 10.63
C PRO A 632 -6.00 26.49 11.20
N SER A 633 -5.38 27.67 11.09
CA SER A 633 -5.96 28.93 11.52
C SER A 633 -5.39 30.11 10.72
N SER A 634 -6.04 31.27 10.77
CA SER A 634 -5.51 32.51 10.19
C SER A 634 -4.37 33.12 11.01
N SER A 635 -4.26 32.78 12.30
CA SER A 635 -3.17 33.21 13.17
C SER A 635 -1.95 32.31 13.03
N LEU A 636 -0.77 32.93 12.97
CA LEU A 636 0.50 32.22 13.04
C LEU A 636 0.70 31.63 14.44
N LYS A 637 1.28 30.42 14.50
CA LYS A 637 1.79 29.86 15.77
C LYS A 637 2.92 30.76 16.28
N TRP A 638 3.17 30.74 17.60
CA TRP A 638 4.12 31.65 18.26
C TRP A 638 5.54 31.64 17.67
N TYR A 639 5.96 30.53 17.05
CA TYR A 639 7.26 30.38 16.40
C TYR A 639 7.26 30.75 14.91
N GLN A 640 6.11 30.94 14.27
CA GLN A 640 6.02 31.19 12.83
C GLN A 640 6.14 32.68 12.52
N ALA A 641 7.07 33.03 11.63
CA ALA A 641 7.14 34.36 11.03
C ALA A 641 6.28 34.45 9.77
N PHE A 642 6.15 33.34 9.04
CA PHE A 642 5.37 33.24 7.82
C PHE A 642 4.91 31.79 7.60
N SER A 643 3.72 31.60 7.04
CA SER A 643 3.23 30.29 6.59
C SER A 643 2.32 30.42 5.37
N LYS A 644 2.34 29.44 4.46
CA LYS A 644 1.51 29.44 3.25
C LYS A 644 1.19 28.03 2.79
N SER A 645 -0.08 27.74 2.52
CA SER A 645 -0.51 26.54 1.81
C SER A 645 -0.25 26.70 0.31
N THR A 646 0.88 26.18 -0.18
CA THR A 646 1.28 26.23 -1.58
C THR A 646 2.29 25.13 -1.87
N HIS A 647 2.38 24.70 -3.14
CA HIS A 647 3.58 24.01 -3.58
C HIS A 647 4.73 24.98 -3.66
N TYR A 648 5.91 24.59 -3.20
CA TYR A 648 7.10 25.45 -3.23
C TYR A 648 8.41 24.67 -3.23
N ILE A 649 9.45 25.37 -3.67
CA ILE A 649 10.84 25.05 -3.41
C ILE A 649 11.53 26.31 -2.89
N THR A 650 12.51 26.15 -2.01
CA THR A 650 13.34 27.26 -1.53
C THR A 650 14.72 27.20 -2.17
N LEU A 651 15.13 28.28 -2.84
CA LEU A 651 16.51 28.50 -3.27
C LEU A 651 17.31 29.11 -2.11
N ILE A 652 18.42 28.49 -1.76
CA ILE A 652 19.40 28.99 -0.79
C ILE A 652 20.67 29.39 -1.54
N ASN A 653 21.17 30.61 -1.27
CA ASN A 653 22.48 31.04 -1.75
C ASN A 653 23.37 31.34 -0.55
N VAL A 654 24.55 30.72 -0.52
CA VAL A 654 25.57 30.97 0.50
C VAL A 654 26.66 31.85 -0.11
N ILE A 655 26.89 33.01 0.48
CA ILE A 655 27.81 34.03 -0.01
C ILE A 655 28.87 34.33 1.07
N PRO A 656 29.93 33.51 1.16
CA PRO A 656 30.93 33.64 2.22
C PRO A 656 31.66 34.98 2.26
N THR A 657 31.87 35.62 1.11
CA THR A 657 32.53 36.93 1.02
C THR A 657 31.76 38.03 1.75
N ASN A 658 30.43 37.92 1.78
CA ASN A 658 29.55 38.88 2.46
C ASN A 658 29.07 38.35 3.82
N ARG A 659 29.44 37.13 4.18
CA ARG A 659 28.93 36.39 5.35
C ARG A 659 27.40 36.40 5.39
N THR A 660 26.77 36.15 4.24
CA THR A 660 25.32 36.11 4.10
C THR A 660 24.82 34.79 3.53
N ILE A 661 23.69 34.33 4.05
CA ILE A 661 22.89 33.24 3.47
C ILE A 661 21.58 33.89 3.03
N THR A 662 21.18 33.75 1.77
CA THR A 662 19.86 34.21 1.30
C THR A 662 18.95 33.03 1.08
N PHE A 663 17.65 33.21 1.35
CA PHE A 663 16.62 32.23 1.03
C PHE A 663 15.54 32.91 0.18
N ASN A 664 15.04 32.19 -0.82
CA ASN A 664 13.98 32.64 -1.72
C ASN A 664 13.05 31.44 -2.01
N SER A 665 11.85 31.48 -1.44
CA SER A 665 10.83 30.45 -1.64
C SER A 665 9.89 30.87 -2.76
N PHE A 666 9.78 30.00 -3.78
CA PHE A 666 8.97 30.24 -4.96
C PHE A 666 8.04 29.08 -5.27
N ASP A 667 6.91 29.38 -5.91
CA ASP A 667 5.88 28.42 -6.27
C ASP A 667 6.02 27.87 -7.70
N THR A 668 5.05 27.08 -8.14
CA THR A 668 4.99 26.48 -9.50
C THR A 668 4.95 27.53 -10.61
N ASN A 669 4.48 28.75 -10.33
CA ASN A 669 4.47 29.88 -11.25
C ASN A 669 5.79 30.68 -11.23
N ASN A 670 6.83 30.19 -10.53
CA ASN A 670 8.09 30.90 -10.31
C ASN A 670 7.89 32.23 -9.56
N SER A 671 6.80 32.39 -8.82
CA SER A 671 6.52 33.57 -8.00
C SER A 671 7.17 33.41 -6.63
N THR A 672 8.12 34.28 -6.31
CA THR A 672 8.68 34.37 -4.96
C THR A 672 7.62 34.91 -4.00
N PHE A 673 7.30 34.16 -2.95
CA PHE A 673 6.31 34.57 -1.95
C PHE A 673 6.90 34.77 -0.55
N ASP A 674 8.11 34.27 -0.28
CA ASP A 674 8.88 34.58 0.92
C ASP A 674 10.37 34.64 0.58
N SER A 675 11.09 35.59 1.18
CA SER A 675 12.52 35.74 0.98
C SER A 675 13.17 36.51 2.12
N GLY A 676 14.48 36.33 2.28
CA GLY A 676 15.25 37.04 3.28
C GLY A 676 16.71 36.62 3.27
N TYR A 677 17.44 37.08 4.28
CA TYR A 677 18.84 36.75 4.46
C TYR A 677 19.18 36.54 5.94
N ILE A 678 20.28 35.84 6.21
CA ILE A 678 20.90 35.64 7.51
C ILE A 678 22.35 36.09 7.40
N THR A 679 22.81 36.93 8.34
CA THR A 679 24.23 37.29 8.46
C THR A 679 24.87 36.41 9.54
N TYR A 680 26.07 35.88 9.30
CA TYR A 680 26.73 34.92 10.20
C TYR A 680 28.17 35.28 10.56
#